data_AF-A0A1Z1WQB9-F1
#
_entry.id   AF-A0A1Z1WQB9-F1
#
_cell.length_a   1.000
_cell.length_b   1.000
_cell.length_c   1.000
_cell.angle_alpha   90.00
_cell.angle_beta   90.00
_cell.angle_gamma   90.00
#
_symmetry.space_group_name_H-M   'P 1'
#
loop_
_entity.id
_entity.type
_entity.pdbx_description
1 polymer ?
#
loop_
_entity_poly.entity_id
_entity_poly.type
_entity_poly.pdbx_seq_one_letter_code
_entity_poly.pdbx_strand_id
1 'polypeptide(L)'
;MTGSAASRSSAPATAPDPAHALLADGTTILIRPGEPADHDAVLHLYEDMSPEHLRLRFFVASHRSAEQAAARVSGRAVPFGSQSLRDGSGYRALLAEHEGHLIGIAEYETTNDGSTDTGVVTADIALAVNDHWHHRGIGTLLLEHLVSAARAAGITAFTADALAENHEVLRVFADLGLSTARRFEGTEVRCVVQLTQTDAYLTSVDFRGRTADVASLRPLLRPESVVVVGAGRKPGSVGRAVLRNLCTGGFTGRLFAVNPNAATVLGVHTHPDVASLPQVPELAVLAVPAAQVPAAAEECGKLGVAALVTVSAGLDADQARALLDICRAHGMRLAGPNCLGLANAEPDVRLDATFAAAHPHPGTAGVAVQSGGVGIALLSGLARLGVGVSSFVSLGDKYDVSGNDMLQWWECDGRTDLALLHLESFGNPRAFARTARRVTRKMPILTVDAGRTDAGRAAAASHTSAAATPTMTRQALFRQAGITATRSVGELLESAALMHSQPLPAGNRVAVVTNAGGAGVLTADACTEAGLSLPPLGTDLIDDVLAVLPQGATATNPVDATAAVSEEQLRACVRLLAASGRVDAVLVALVPTAVAAATGDALVRSLTHTPDRRRDRPVVAVLLDQDLPVRLLPAEDGTVPAYADPQAAAHALDHAAARTRWLARPPGTVPELDGIDAPRAHATVEAYLDQHPEGGWLGPRECAELLDAYGIRQLAWAWAETEDDAVLAAERLKGPDGLVVLKAHWPGLLHKSQEHALHLDLRGDAQVRAAYRDFDVRFGHLMTGVVVQPLAPAASNSSPASSRTRSSAPWCFSGTAAPRPKCSPTTRPAWHRSPTTTSTN
;
A
#
# COMPACT_ATOMS: atom_id res chain seq x y z
N MET A 1 -58.88 29.16 6.33
CA MET A 1 -58.70 28.09 7.34
C MET A 1 -57.20 27.84 7.46
N THR A 2 -56.64 28.35 8.56
CA THR A 2 -55.22 28.26 8.92
C THR A 2 -54.91 26.88 9.49
N GLY A 3 -53.90 26.20 8.93
CA GLY A 3 -53.43 24.89 9.40
C GLY A 3 -51.92 24.77 9.23
N SER A 4 -51.23 25.01 10.34
CA SER A 4 -49.80 24.86 10.70
C SER A 4 -48.87 24.07 9.76
N ALA A 5 -47.75 24.72 9.41
CA ALA A 5 -46.54 24.09 8.92
C ALA A 5 -45.86 23.29 10.05
N ALA A 6 -45.43 22.06 9.76
CA ALA A 6 -44.55 21.28 10.61
C ALA A 6 -43.17 21.24 9.95
N SER A 7 -42.22 22.00 10.51
CA SER A 7 -40.79 21.89 10.20
C SER A 7 -40.29 20.52 10.62
N ARG A 8 -39.82 19.70 9.67
CA ARG A 8 -39.13 18.44 10.00
C ARG A 8 -37.64 18.71 10.14
N SER A 9 -37.18 18.38 11.34
CA SER A 9 -35.82 18.40 11.88
C SER A 9 -34.77 17.81 10.93
N SER A 10 -33.62 18.50 10.84
CA SER A 10 -32.37 17.97 10.31
C SER A 10 -31.88 16.82 11.19
N ALA A 11 -31.61 15.65 10.60
CA ALA A 11 -31.04 14.52 11.32
C ALA A 11 -29.68 14.88 11.96
N PRO A 12 -29.37 14.42 13.18
CA PRO A 12 -28.14 14.76 13.87
C PRO A 12 -26.92 14.10 13.19
N ALA A 13 -25.81 14.85 13.14
CA ALA A 13 -24.51 14.37 12.68
C ALA A 13 -24.13 13.08 13.42
N THR A 14 -23.84 12.02 12.65
CA THR A 14 -23.47 10.69 13.15
C THR A 14 -22.30 10.79 14.14
N ALA A 15 -22.43 10.10 15.29
CA ALA A 15 -21.37 10.02 16.28
C ALA A 15 -20.16 9.26 15.69
N PRO A 16 -18.91 9.62 16.04
CA PRO A 16 -17.74 8.90 15.54
C PRO A 16 -17.73 7.47 16.10
N ASP A 17 -17.54 6.48 15.23
CA ASP A 17 -17.42 5.07 15.62
C ASP A 17 -16.22 4.84 16.57
N PRO A 18 -16.28 3.84 17.47
CA PRO A 18 -15.14 3.40 18.26
C PRO A 18 -13.95 3.05 17.37
N ALA A 19 -12.76 3.49 17.75
CA ALA A 19 -11.53 3.32 17.00
C ALA A 19 -10.39 2.78 17.87
N HIS A 20 -9.73 1.73 17.41
CA HIS A 20 -8.48 1.29 18.03
C HIS A 20 -7.32 2.15 17.54
N ALA A 21 -6.50 2.64 18.47
CA ALA A 21 -5.35 3.50 18.19
C ALA A 21 -4.08 2.97 18.88
N LEU A 22 -2.92 3.21 18.28
CA LEU A 22 -1.62 2.85 18.84
C LEU A 22 -0.99 4.05 19.55
N LEU A 23 -0.52 3.83 20.78
CA LEU A 23 0.27 4.78 21.55
C LEU A 23 1.72 4.84 21.05
N ALA A 24 2.47 5.84 21.50
CA ALA A 24 3.87 6.04 21.08
C ALA A 24 4.79 4.86 21.42
N ASP A 25 4.43 4.04 22.42
CA ASP A 25 5.13 2.82 22.81
C ASP A 25 4.62 1.55 22.08
N GLY A 26 3.64 1.69 21.18
CA GLY A 26 3.03 0.60 20.43
C GLY A 26 1.84 -0.07 21.14
N THR A 27 1.47 0.37 22.35
CA THR A 27 0.31 -0.14 23.08
C THR A 27 -0.98 0.20 22.33
N THR A 28 -1.90 -0.75 22.22
CA THR A 28 -3.23 -0.51 21.63
C THR A 28 -4.20 0.00 22.70
N ILE A 29 -4.95 1.05 22.37
CA ILE A 29 -6.05 1.59 23.16
C ILE A 29 -7.33 1.67 22.33
N LEU A 30 -8.49 1.73 22.99
CA LEU A 30 -9.77 2.02 22.35
C LEU A 30 -10.13 3.49 22.61
N ILE A 31 -10.40 4.23 21.54
CA ILE A 31 -10.98 5.57 21.61
C ILE A 31 -12.44 5.47 21.20
N ARG A 32 -13.36 5.90 22.07
CA ARG A 32 -14.80 5.84 21.79
C ARG A 32 -15.53 7.08 22.31
N PRO A 33 -16.72 7.41 21.78
CA PRO A 33 -17.59 8.40 22.39
C PRO A 33 -17.91 8.06 23.84
N GLY A 34 -18.02 9.09 24.68
CA GLY A 34 -18.57 8.94 26.03
C GLY A 34 -20.07 8.68 26.01
N GLU A 35 -20.51 7.76 26.86
CA GLU A 35 -21.89 7.33 27.00
C GLU A 35 -22.46 7.70 28.38
N PRO A 36 -23.80 7.79 28.52
CA PRO A 36 -24.46 8.00 29.81
C PRO A 36 -24.05 7.04 30.94
N ALA A 37 -23.66 5.82 30.58
CA ALA A 37 -23.25 4.79 31.52
C ALA A 37 -21.83 5.03 32.10
N ASP A 38 -21.01 5.89 31.47
CA ASP A 38 -19.61 6.07 31.82
C ASP A 38 -19.37 6.99 33.03
N HIS A 39 -20.42 7.49 33.66
CA HIS A 39 -20.33 8.40 34.81
C HIS A 39 -19.33 7.92 35.87
N ASP A 40 -19.51 6.68 36.33
CA ASP A 40 -18.72 6.14 37.44
C ASP A 40 -17.27 5.87 37.00
N ALA A 41 -17.07 5.42 35.77
CA ALA A 41 -15.74 5.18 35.21
C ALA A 41 -14.96 6.51 35.04
N VAL A 42 -15.62 7.58 34.58
CA VAL A 42 -15.00 8.91 34.45
C VAL A 42 -14.70 9.52 35.81
N LEU A 43 -15.58 9.29 36.81
CA LEU A 43 -15.30 9.73 38.17
C LEU A 43 -14.07 9.01 38.74
N HIS A 44 -13.98 7.68 38.59
CA HIS A 44 -12.81 6.90 39.01
C HIS A 44 -11.52 7.39 38.33
N LEU A 45 -11.57 7.71 37.02
CA LEU A 45 -10.43 8.29 36.31
C LEU A 45 -9.89 9.54 37.02
N TYR A 46 -10.77 10.45 37.46
CA TYR A 46 -10.37 11.65 38.18
C TYR A 46 -9.93 11.36 39.63
N GLU A 47 -10.53 10.39 40.30
CA GLU A 47 -10.14 9.98 41.65
C GLU A 47 -8.74 9.35 41.70
N ASP A 48 -8.35 8.67 40.62
CA ASP A 48 -7.02 8.08 40.45
C ASP A 48 -5.93 9.11 40.09
N MET A 49 -6.29 10.34 39.74
CA MET A 49 -5.34 11.42 39.41
C MET A 49 -4.78 12.08 40.67
N SER A 50 -3.53 12.54 40.60
CA SER A 50 -2.95 13.31 41.71
C SER A 50 -3.68 14.65 41.93
N PRO A 51 -3.67 15.19 43.16
CA PRO A 51 -4.25 16.51 43.45
C PRO A 51 -3.65 17.63 42.59
N GLU A 52 -2.39 17.50 42.20
CA GLU A 52 -1.71 18.44 41.31
C GLU A 52 -2.32 18.43 39.92
N HIS A 53 -2.50 17.27 39.28
CA HIS A 53 -3.11 17.19 37.95
C HIS A 53 -4.61 17.53 37.96
N LEU A 54 -5.33 17.25 39.05
CA LEU A 54 -6.69 17.76 39.23
C LEU A 54 -6.72 19.29 39.28
N ARG A 55 -5.78 19.92 39.98
CA ARG A 55 -5.64 21.38 39.98
C ARG A 55 -5.25 21.92 38.61
N LEU A 56 -4.36 21.23 37.88
CA LEU A 56 -4.00 21.63 36.52
C LEU A 56 -5.16 21.51 35.53
N ARG A 57 -6.10 20.58 35.77
CA ARG A 57 -7.30 20.34 34.95
C ARG A 57 -8.47 21.28 35.27
N PHE A 58 -8.68 21.58 36.55
CA PHE A 58 -9.86 22.32 37.04
C PHE A 58 -9.52 23.67 37.67
N PHE A 59 -8.26 24.09 37.63
CA PHE A 59 -7.72 25.28 38.32
C PHE A 59 -7.79 25.20 39.85
N VAL A 60 -8.49 24.21 40.39
CA VAL A 60 -8.65 23.88 41.81
C VAL A 60 -8.66 22.36 41.99
N ALA A 61 -8.04 21.85 43.06
CA ALA A 61 -8.18 20.44 43.43
C ALA A 61 -9.51 20.25 44.17
N SER A 62 -10.58 19.94 43.43
CA SER A 62 -11.94 19.85 43.96
C SER A 62 -12.64 18.57 43.46
N HIS A 63 -12.96 17.67 44.38
CA HIS A 63 -13.73 16.45 44.09
C HIS A 63 -15.09 16.77 43.45
N ARG A 64 -15.73 17.86 43.88
CA ARG A 64 -16.97 18.37 43.27
C ARG A 64 -16.80 18.74 41.79
N SER A 65 -15.63 19.23 41.38
CA SER A 65 -15.36 19.55 39.96
C SER A 65 -15.23 18.28 39.12
N ALA A 66 -14.65 17.23 39.69
CA ALA A 66 -14.59 15.90 39.06
C ALA A 66 -16.00 15.29 38.90
N GLU A 67 -16.83 15.35 39.95
CA GLU A 67 -18.24 14.91 39.88
C GLU A 67 -19.03 15.66 38.80
N GLN A 68 -18.84 16.98 38.70
CA GLN A 68 -19.49 17.80 37.67
C GLN A 68 -19.02 17.44 36.26
N ALA A 69 -17.73 17.16 36.07
CA ALA A 69 -17.20 16.71 34.79
C ALA A 69 -17.77 15.34 34.39
N ALA A 70 -17.81 14.37 35.32
CA ALA A 70 -18.44 13.06 35.10
C ALA A 70 -19.95 13.17 34.79
N ALA A 71 -20.65 14.07 35.48
CA ALA A 71 -22.06 14.34 35.25
C ALA A 71 -22.33 14.96 33.86
N ARG A 72 -21.39 15.74 33.30
CA ARG A 72 -21.50 16.29 31.93
C ARG A 72 -21.40 15.20 30.87
N VAL A 73 -20.41 14.30 30.97
CA VAL A 73 -20.26 13.15 30.05
C VAL A 73 -21.52 12.30 30.04
N SER A 74 -22.12 12.08 31.22
CA SER A 74 -23.31 11.23 31.33
C SER A 74 -24.62 11.91 30.94
N GLY A 75 -24.61 13.20 30.60
CA GLY A 75 -25.80 14.01 30.36
C GLY A 75 -26.68 14.22 31.61
N ARG A 76 -26.14 13.93 32.80
CA ARG A 76 -26.80 14.13 34.11
C ARG A 76 -26.69 15.56 34.62
N ALA A 77 -25.68 16.32 34.15
CA ALA A 77 -25.53 17.73 34.47
C ALA A 77 -26.41 18.59 33.55
N VAL A 78 -27.57 19.01 34.03
CA VAL A 78 -28.28 20.16 33.48
C VAL A 78 -28.00 21.35 34.40
N PRO A 79 -27.35 22.43 33.94
CA PRO A 79 -27.41 23.70 34.65
C PRO A 79 -28.89 24.13 34.74
N PHE A 80 -29.28 24.70 35.88
CA PHE A 80 -30.60 25.31 36.04
C PHE A 80 -30.86 26.29 34.87
N GLY A 81 -31.69 25.90 33.89
CA GLY A 81 -32.20 26.80 32.85
C GLY A 81 -32.08 26.38 31.37
N SER A 82 -31.36 25.32 31.00
CA SER A 82 -31.24 24.91 29.57
C SER A 82 -31.96 23.59 29.28
N GLN A 83 -32.83 23.59 28.27
CA GLN A 83 -33.56 22.41 27.79
C GLN A 83 -32.59 21.33 27.27
N SER A 84 -32.83 20.09 27.71
CA SER A 84 -32.47 18.80 27.09
C SER A 84 -31.26 18.77 26.13
N LEU A 85 -30.12 18.32 26.66
CA LEU A 85 -28.83 18.08 25.97
C LEU A 85 -28.84 16.97 24.90
N ARG A 86 -29.98 16.61 24.30
CA ARG A 86 -30.10 15.42 23.43
C ARG A 86 -30.51 15.69 21.97
N ASP A 87 -30.76 16.95 21.60
CA ASP A 87 -30.99 17.33 20.19
C ASP A 87 -30.12 18.55 19.83
N GLY A 88 -28.92 18.30 19.28
CA GLY A 88 -28.16 19.31 18.53
C GLY A 88 -27.28 20.31 19.30
N SER A 89 -27.05 20.16 20.61
CA SER A 89 -26.20 21.08 21.38
C SER A 89 -24.74 20.60 21.47
N GLY A 90 -23.84 21.23 20.73
CA GLY A 90 -22.50 21.70 21.11
C GLY A 90 -21.45 20.88 21.84
N TYR A 91 -21.79 19.85 22.60
CA TYR A 91 -20.89 19.13 23.49
C TYR A 91 -20.53 17.76 22.94
N ARG A 92 -19.27 17.35 23.08
CA ARG A 92 -18.79 16.02 22.71
C ARG A 92 -17.63 15.60 23.59
N ALA A 93 -17.65 14.36 24.07
CA ALA A 93 -16.58 13.75 24.82
C ALA A 93 -16.09 12.47 24.14
N LEU A 94 -14.78 12.28 24.12
CA LEU A 94 -14.08 11.07 23.70
C LEU A 94 -13.32 10.49 24.88
N LEU A 95 -13.43 9.18 25.05
CA LEU A 95 -12.83 8.39 26.11
C LEU A 95 -11.73 7.50 25.52
N ALA A 96 -10.60 7.40 26.21
CA ALA A 96 -9.54 6.44 25.91
C ALA A 96 -9.56 5.32 26.96
N GLU A 97 -9.58 4.08 26.48
CA GLU A 97 -9.64 2.86 27.29
C GLU A 97 -8.49 1.91 26.98
N HIS A 98 -7.99 1.25 28.02
CA HIS A 98 -7.07 0.14 27.92
C HIS A 98 -7.52 -0.99 28.84
N GLU A 99 -7.71 -2.19 28.29
CA GLU A 99 -8.22 -3.37 29.01
C GLU A 99 -9.48 -3.09 29.85
N GLY A 100 -10.42 -2.31 29.29
CA GLY A 100 -11.68 -1.95 29.95
C GLY A 100 -11.58 -0.86 31.04
N HIS A 101 -10.40 -0.26 31.24
CA HIS A 101 -10.19 0.83 32.19
C HIS A 101 -10.01 2.16 31.45
N LEU A 102 -10.66 3.22 31.93
CA LEU A 102 -10.46 4.56 31.40
C LEU A 102 -9.11 5.11 31.80
N ILE A 103 -8.36 5.59 30.80
CA ILE A 103 -7.02 6.15 30.97
C ILE A 103 -6.95 7.62 30.52
N GLY A 104 -7.98 8.13 29.86
CA GLY A 104 -8.06 9.53 29.48
C GLY A 104 -9.40 9.95 28.89
N ILE A 105 -9.63 11.25 28.87
CA ILE A 105 -10.83 11.91 28.34
C ILE A 105 -10.45 13.23 27.66
N ALA A 106 -11.04 13.48 26.50
CA ALA A 106 -11.05 14.81 25.88
C ALA A 106 -12.48 15.22 25.52
N GLU A 107 -12.84 16.46 25.82
CA GLU A 107 -14.17 16.99 25.59
C GLU A 107 -14.08 18.36 24.91
N TYR A 108 -15.09 18.69 24.09
CA TYR A 108 -15.34 20.07 23.66
C TYR A 108 -16.77 20.49 23.94
N GLU A 109 -16.97 21.80 24.12
CA GLU A 109 -18.28 22.46 24.21
C GLU A 109 -18.29 23.69 23.30
N THR A 110 -19.24 23.77 22.37
CA THR A 110 -19.34 24.91 21.45
C THR A 110 -19.68 26.19 22.20
N THR A 111 -18.90 27.23 21.97
CA THR A 111 -19.12 28.56 22.51
C THR A 111 -19.99 29.37 21.55
N ASN A 112 -21.22 29.69 21.96
CA ASN A 112 -22.08 30.64 21.24
C ASN A 112 -21.66 32.08 21.57
N ASP A 113 -20.49 32.50 21.09
CA ASP A 113 -20.17 33.92 21.06
C ASP A 113 -20.99 34.56 19.94
N GLY A 114 -22.04 35.31 20.32
CA GLY A 114 -23.05 35.92 19.45
C GLY A 114 -22.56 37.00 18.48
N SER A 115 -21.31 36.95 17.98
CA SER A 115 -20.85 37.79 16.88
C SER A 115 -21.01 37.06 15.55
N THR A 116 -22.19 37.20 14.94
CA THR A 116 -22.56 36.65 13.62
C THR A 116 -21.80 37.27 12.44
N ASP A 117 -20.69 37.96 12.65
CA ASP A 117 -20.05 38.81 11.64
C ASP A 117 -18.75 38.21 11.02
N THR A 118 -18.26 37.07 11.52
CA THR A 118 -17.00 36.45 11.03
C THR A 118 -17.09 35.00 10.57
N GLY A 119 -18.23 34.32 10.76
CA GLY A 119 -18.41 32.92 10.33
C GLY A 119 -17.51 31.88 11.03
N VAL A 120 -16.84 32.25 12.14
CA VAL A 120 -15.96 31.37 12.92
C VAL A 120 -16.78 30.70 14.03
N VAL A 121 -16.89 29.36 14.00
CA VAL A 121 -17.52 28.57 15.06
C VAL A 121 -16.42 28.03 15.97
N THR A 122 -16.47 28.40 17.25
CA THR A 122 -15.46 28.02 18.26
C THR A 122 -16.01 27.03 19.27
N ALA A 123 -15.12 26.26 19.89
CA ALA A 123 -15.46 25.39 21.01
C ALA A 123 -14.35 25.35 22.06
N ASP A 124 -14.74 25.41 23.32
CA ASP A 124 -13.83 25.24 24.46
C ASP A 124 -13.48 23.76 24.60
N ILE A 125 -12.19 23.45 24.75
CA ILE A 125 -11.70 22.08 24.91
C ILE A 125 -11.16 21.85 26.30
N ALA A 126 -11.29 20.60 26.75
CA ALA A 126 -10.65 20.15 27.97
C ALA A 126 -10.14 18.72 27.84
N LEU A 127 -9.06 18.41 28.53
CA LEU A 127 -8.32 17.15 28.41
C LEU A 127 -7.83 16.69 29.79
N ALA A 128 -8.00 15.42 30.10
CA ALA A 128 -7.38 14.77 31.25
C ALA A 128 -6.87 13.38 30.86
N VAL A 129 -5.71 13.01 31.39
CA VAL A 129 -5.09 11.69 31.20
C VAL A 129 -4.61 11.24 32.58
N ASN A 130 -4.79 9.96 32.90
CA ASN A 130 -4.29 9.37 34.14
C ASN A 130 -2.76 9.49 34.21
N ASP A 131 -2.25 9.88 35.37
CA ASP A 131 -0.84 10.17 35.65
C ASP A 131 0.12 9.05 35.20
N HIS A 132 -0.27 7.77 35.36
CA HIS A 132 0.57 6.61 34.99
C HIS A 132 0.71 6.41 33.47
N TRP A 133 -0.12 7.12 32.71
CA TRP A 133 -0.25 7.00 31.26
C TRP A 133 0.25 8.25 30.50
N HIS A 134 0.80 9.23 31.23
CA HIS A 134 1.41 10.42 30.64
C HIS A 134 2.59 10.06 29.72
N HIS A 135 2.89 10.98 28.80
CA HIS A 135 3.97 10.87 27.81
C HIS A 135 3.87 9.70 26.81
N ARG A 136 2.75 8.98 26.76
CA ARG A 136 2.48 7.93 25.77
C ARG A 136 1.68 8.40 24.55
N GLY A 137 1.34 9.69 24.49
CA GLY A 137 0.64 10.31 23.35
C GLY A 137 -0.89 10.28 23.42
N ILE A 138 -1.49 9.77 24.50
CA ILE A 138 -2.96 9.68 24.66
C ILE A 138 -3.64 11.03 24.48
N GLY A 139 -3.13 12.08 25.13
CA GLY A 139 -3.73 13.41 25.04
C GLY A 139 -3.74 13.97 23.62
N THR A 140 -2.65 13.78 22.88
CA THR A 140 -2.55 14.18 21.47
C THR A 140 -3.49 13.37 20.60
N LEU A 141 -3.57 12.04 20.77
CA LEU A 141 -4.47 11.18 20.01
C LEU A 141 -5.94 11.53 20.25
N LEU A 142 -6.35 11.69 21.51
CA LEU A 142 -7.70 12.12 21.85
C LEU A 142 -8.05 13.45 21.18
N LEU A 143 -7.14 14.43 21.22
CA LEU A 143 -7.35 15.71 20.53
C LEU A 143 -7.38 15.57 19.01
N GLU A 144 -6.58 14.72 18.37
CA GLU A 144 -6.64 14.48 16.92
C GLU A 144 -8.01 13.93 16.50
N HIS A 145 -8.53 12.95 17.24
CA HIS A 145 -9.86 12.41 17.01
C HIS A 145 -10.94 13.47 17.27
N LEU A 146 -10.76 14.27 18.33
CA LEU A 146 -11.67 15.36 18.69
C LEU A 146 -11.68 16.46 17.61
N VAL A 147 -10.53 16.83 17.05
CA VAL A 147 -10.39 17.77 15.92
C VAL A 147 -11.13 17.23 14.69
N SER A 148 -10.98 15.95 14.38
CA SER A 148 -11.70 15.31 13.27
C SER A 148 -13.22 15.41 13.48
N ALA A 149 -13.68 15.09 14.69
CA ALA A 149 -15.09 15.15 15.06
C ALA A 149 -15.66 16.57 15.04
N ALA A 150 -14.88 17.56 15.49
CA ALA A 150 -15.27 18.97 15.53
C ALA A 150 -15.34 19.60 14.13
N ARG A 151 -14.41 19.25 13.24
CA ARG A 151 -14.46 19.66 11.82
C ARG A 151 -15.71 19.15 11.12
N ALA A 152 -16.06 17.88 11.36
CA ALA A 152 -17.29 17.31 10.83
C ALA A 152 -18.55 18.04 11.34
N ALA A 153 -18.46 18.67 12.52
CA ALA A 153 -19.51 19.51 13.10
C ALA A 153 -19.43 21.00 12.67
N GLY A 154 -18.51 21.37 11.76
CA GLY A 154 -18.36 22.75 11.28
C GLY A 154 -17.59 23.69 12.22
N ILE A 155 -16.94 23.17 13.27
CA ILE A 155 -16.10 23.97 14.18
C ILE A 155 -14.78 24.31 13.48
N THR A 156 -14.38 25.58 13.53
CA THR A 156 -13.19 26.10 12.83
C THR A 156 -12.00 26.35 13.77
N ALA A 157 -12.23 26.53 15.07
CA ALA A 157 -11.16 26.68 16.05
C ALA A 157 -11.55 26.12 17.44
N PHE A 158 -10.55 25.65 18.17
CA PHE A 158 -10.67 25.33 19.59
C PHE A 158 -10.05 26.41 20.47
N THR A 159 -10.67 26.65 21.62
CA THR A 159 -10.19 27.53 22.69
C THR A 159 -9.89 26.70 23.93
N ALA A 160 -8.79 26.99 24.62
CA ALA A 160 -8.41 26.31 25.85
C ALA A 160 -7.72 27.28 26.79
N ASP A 161 -8.22 27.39 28.01
CA ASP A 161 -7.50 28.06 29.09
C ASP A 161 -6.70 27.00 29.86
N ALA A 162 -5.42 27.28 30.08
CA ALA A 162 -4.52 26.41 30.84
C ALA A 162 -3.68 27.25 31.79
N LEU A 163 -3.33 26.71 32.97
CA LEU A 163 -2.35 27.35 33.84
C LEU A 163 -0.99 27.44 33.12
N ALA A 164 -0.28 28.56 33.27
CA ALA A 164 0.99 28.82 32.59
C ALA A 164 2.10 27.79 32.94
N GLU A 165 1.98 27.18 34.11
CA GLU A 165 2.86 26.10 34.60
C GLU A 165 2.47 24.71 34.07
N ASN A 166 1.31 24.55 33.42
CA ASN A 166 0.89 23.29 32.80
C ASN A 166 1.65 23.08 31.47
N HIS A 167 2.96 22.84 31.57
CA HIS A 167 3.83 22.66 30.42
C HIS A 167 3.43 21.46 29.56
N GLU A 168 2.77 20.46 30.13
CA GLU A 168 2.32 19.26 29.43
C GLU A 168 1.20 19.56 28.44
N VAL A 169 0.12 20.22 28.87
CA VAL A 169 -0.98 20.55 27.95
C VAL A 169 -0.54 21.56 26.89
N LEU A 170 0.31 22.52 27.26
CA LEU A 170 0.89 23.48 26.32
C LEU A 170 1.79 22.80 25.29
N ARG A 171 2.48 21.72 25.67
CA ARG A 171 3.24 20.88 24.74
C ARG A 171 2.32 20.05 23.85
N VAL A 172 1.25 19.47 24.39
CA VAL A 172 0.23 18.76 23.58
C VAL A 172 -0.30 19.67 22.48
N PHE A 173 -0.65 20.93 22.78
CA PHE A 173 -1.11 21.88 21.76
C PHE A 173 -0.03 22.23 20.72
N ALA A 174 1.25 22.33 21.15
CA ALA A 174 2.36 22.56 20.22
C ALA A 174 2.54 21.35 19.27
N ASP A 175 2.48 20.16 19.84
CA ASP A 175 2.81 18.91 19.17
C ASP A 175 1.68 18.47 18.22
N LEU A 176 0.45 18.98 18.35
CA LEU A 176 -0.65 18.70 17.41
C LEU A 176 -0.28 19.01 15.95
N GLY A 177 0.57 20.01 15.70
CA GLY A 177 0.91 20.47 14.35
C GLY A 177 -0.14 21.40 13.73
N LEU A 178 -1.15 21.81 14.50
CA LEU A 178 -2.11 22.85 14.14
C LEU A 178 -1.55 24.24 14.47
N SER A 179 -2.07 25.27 13.81
CA SER A 179 -1.68 26.65 14.12
C SER A 179 -2.29 27.06 15.46
N THR A 180 -1.45 27.24 16.48
CA THR A 180 -1.88 27.61 17.83
C THR A 180 -1.37 29.00 18.21
N ALA A 181 -2.29 29.93 18.47
CA ALA A 181 -1.98 31.21 19.09
C ALA A 181 -2.05 31.08 20.62
N ARG A 182 -1.12 31.74 21.34
CA ARG A 182 -1.07 31.75 22.81
C ARG A 182 -1.08 33.18 23.31
N ARG A 183 -1.93 33.46 24.30
CA ARG A 183 -2.00 34.73 25.00
C ARG A 183 -1.87 34.49 26.49
N PHE A 184 -0.88 35.12 27.12
CA PHE A 184 -0.66 35.03 28.56
C PHE A 184 -1.55 36.05 29.28
N GLU A 185 -2.36 35.59 30.21
CA GLU A 185 -3.28 36.39 31.02
C GLU A 185 -3.00 36.08 32.51
N GLY A 186 -1.96 36.71 33.05
CA GLY A 186 -1.53 36.48 34.44
C GLY A 186 -0.93 35.08 34.62
N THR A 187 -1.57 34.25 35.45
CA THR A 187 -1.18 32.86 35.72
C THR A 187 -1.77 31.87 34.71
N GLU A 188 -2.58 32.33 33.77
CA GLU A 188 -3.29 31.54 32.78
C GLU A 188 -2.77 31.84 31.37
N VAL A 189 -2.92 30.88 30.47
CA VAL A 189 -2.57 30.96 29.06
C VAL A 189 -3.78 30.55 28.27
N ARG A 190 -4.35 31.50 27.54
CA ARG A 190 -5.41 31.26 26.58
C ARG A 190 -4.80 30.79 25.26
N CYS A 191 -5.16 29.58 24.85
CA CYS A 191 -4.74 28.96 23.61
C CYS A 191 -5.89 28.97 22.60
N VAL A 192 -5.60 29.36 21.36
CA VAL A 192 -6.53 29.27 20.23
C VAL A 192 -5.92 28.37 19.16
N VAL A 193 -6.49 27.18 18.97
CA VAL A 193 -6.01 26.16 18.02
C VAL A 193 -6.90 26.20 16.77
N GLN A 194 -6.34 26.65 15.64
CA GLN A 194 -7.07 26.69 14.37
C GLN A 194 -7.19 25.28 13.78
N LEU A 195 -8.41 24.88 13.41
CA LEU A 195 -8.68 23.54 12.89
C LEU A 195 -8.53 23.44 11.38
N THR A 196 -7.76 24.29 10.70
CA THR A 196 -7.46 24.11 9.27
C THR A 196 -6.48 22.93 9.07
N GLN A 197 -6.72 22.06 8.08
CA GLN A 197 -5.75 21.01 7.74
C GLN A 197 -4.57 21.65 7.01
N THR A 198 -3.45 21.80 7.71
CA THR A 198 -2.18 22.24 7.12
C THR A 198 -1.30 21.03 6.83
N ASP A 199 -0.33 21.18 5.93
CA ASP A 199 0.69 20.16 5.69
C ASP A 199 1.48 19.82 6.97
N ALA A 200 1.68 20.80 7.86
CA ALA A 200 2.34 20.62 9.15
C ALA A 200 1.54 19.68 10.08
N TYR A 201 0.20 19.81 10.12
CA TYR A 201 -0.67 18.91 10.87
C TYR A 201 -0.58 17.48 10.34
N LEU A 202 -0.75 17.31 9.03
CA LEU A 202 -0.70 15.98 8.39
C LEU A 202 0.67 15.30 8.60
N THR A 203 1.76 16.07 8.53
CA THR A 203 3.11 15.57 8.78
C THR A 203 3.29 15.12 10.23
N SER A 204 2.73 15.86 11.19
CA SER A 204 2.83 15.56 12.62
C SER A 204 2.07 14.29 12.98
N VAL A 205 0.84 14.15 12.47
CA VAL A 205 0.02 12.94 12.60
C VAL A 205 0.76 11.73 12.01
N ASP A 206 1.36 11.88 10.83
CA ASP A 206 2.11 10.80 10.17
C ASP A 206 3.35 10.37 10.95
N PHE A 207 4.08 11.33 11.51
CA PHE A 207 5.27 11.02 12.29
C PHE A 207 4.92 10.23 13.56
N ARG A 208 3.83 10.60 14.24
CA ARG A 208 3.33 9.88 15.42
C ARG A 208 2.82 8.50 15.07
N GLY A 209 1.96 8.41 14.04
CA GLY A 209 1.47 7.13 13.52
C GLY A 209 2.62 6.19 13.22
N ARG A 210 3.66 6.67 12.53
CA ARG A 210 4.86 5.88 12.24
C ARG A 210 5.60 5.39 13.48
N THR A 211 5.78 6.25 14.47
CA THR A 211 6.51 5.89 15.69
C THR A 211 5.76 4.78 16.44
N ALA A 212 4.45 4.95 16.59
CA ALA A 212 3.55 3.97 17.19
C ALA A 212 3.51 2.65 16.40
N ASP A 213 3.38 2.72 15.07
CA ASP A 213 3.35 1.55 14.18
C ASP A 213 4.65 0.74 14.31
N VAL A 214 5.82 1.39 14.23
CA VAL A 214 7.11 0.71 14.37
C VAL A 214 7.29 0.08 15.75
N ALA A 215 6.88 0.76 16.82
CA ALA A 215 6.92 0.20 18.17
C ALA A 215 6.02 -1.04 18.30
N SER A 216 4.80 -0.98 17.73
CA SER A 216 3.85 -2.10 17.75
C SER A 216 4.36 -3.34 17.01
N LEU A 217 5.22 -3.19 16.00
CA LEU A 217 5.78 -4.32 15.25
C LEU A 217 6.95 -5.00 15.96
N ARG A 218 7.50 -4.40 17.03
CA ARG A 218 8.66 -4.95 17.73
C ARG A 218 8.43 -6.36 18.29
N PRO A 219 7.29 -6.69 18.94
CA PRO A 219 7.01 -8.05 19.38
C PRO A 219 6.87 -9.06 18.23
N LEU A 220 6.57 -8.63 17.00
CA LEU A 220 6.54 -9.52 15.83
C LEU A 220 7.94 -9.76 15.25
N LEU A 221 8.75 -8.71 15.13
CA LEU A 221 9.97 -8.72 14.32
C LEU A 221 11.27 -8.83 15.13
N ARG A 222 11.25 -8.44 16.41
CA ARG A 222 12.39 -8.57 17.35
C ARG A 222 11.93 -9.08 18.72
N PRO A 223 11.20 -10.21 18.81
CA PRO A 223 10.76 -10.77 20.08
C PRO A 223 11.94 -11.33 20.89
N GLU A 224 11.91 -11.14 22.21
CA GLU A 224 12.82 -11.80 23.16
C GLU A 224 12.33 -13.20 23.57
N SER A 225 11.08 -13.53 23.26
CA SER A 225 10.50 -14.84 23.53
C SER A 225 9.39 -15.23 22.56
N VAL A 226 9.39 -16.50 22.15
CA VAL A 226 8.46 -17.07 21.16
C VAL A 226 7.87 -18.36 21.70
N VAL A 227 6.56 -18.55 21.51
CA VAL A 227 5.89 -19.84 21.70
C VAL A 227 5.32 -20.37 20.39
N VAL A 228 5.46 -21.67 20.13
CA VAL A 228 4.80 -22.34 18.99
C VAL A 228 3.64 -23.19 19.51
N VAL A 229 2.40 -22.77 19.23
CA VAL A 229 1.18 -23.48 19.59
C VAL A 229 0.79 -24.42 18.45
N GLY A 230 0.67 -25.72 18.74
CA GLY A 230 0.46 -26.76 17.72
C GLY A 230 1.75 -27.42 17.22
N ALA A 231 2.88 -27.23 17.92
CA ALA A 231 4.12 -27.96 17.62
C ALA A 231 3.98 -29.45 17.95
N GLY A 232 4.03 -30.33 16.95
CA GLY A 232 3.78 -31.77 17.11
C GLY A 232 4.98 -32.69 16.86
N ARG A 233 4.79 -33.98 17.16
CA ARG A 233 5.75 -35.05 16.80
C ARG A 233 5.64 -35.50 15.35
N LYS A 234 4.49 -35.28 14.70
CA LYS A 234 4.20 -35.75 13.34
C LYS A 234 5.17 -35.10 12.33
N PRO A 235 5.99 -35.88 11.61
CA PRO A 235 6.76 -35.36 10.50
C PRO A 235 5.85 -34.70 9.46
N GLY A 236 6.21 -33.52 8.96
CA GLY A 236 5.43 -32.77 7.97
C GLY A 236 4.32 -31.86 8.52
N SER A 237 4.05 -31.83 9.83
CA SER A 237 3.13 -30.82 10.38
C SER A 237 3.76 -29.42 10.38
N VAL A 238 2.99 -28.39 10.04
CA VAL A 238 3.45 -26.99 9.96
C VAL A 238 4.06 -26.51 11.28
N GLY A 239 3.39 -26.72 12.42
CA GLY A 239 3.92 -26.30 13.74
C GLY A 239 5.27 -26.94 14.08
N ARG A 240 5.50 -28.19 13.68
CA ARG A 240 6.83 -28.84 13.82
C ARG A 240 7.88 -28.21 12.91
N ALA A 241 7.52 -27.82 11.69
CA ALA A 241 8.43 -27.19 10.74
C ALA A 241 8.86 -25.79 11.22
N VAL A 242 7.91 -25.00 11.74
CA VAL A 242 8.19 -23.70 12.38
C VAL A 242 9.13 -23.87 13.57
N LEU A 243 8.80 -24.77 14.50
CA LEU A 243 9.64 -25.00 15.68
C LEU A 243 11.06 -25.46 15.28
N ARG A 244 11.17 -26.32 14.26
CA ARG A 244 12.47 -26.74 13.71
C ARG A 244 13.23 -25.54 13.19
N ASN A 245 12.59 -24.67 12.40
CA ASN A 245 13.28 -23.54 11.79
C ASN A 245 13.76 -22.53 12.84
N LEU A 246 12.99 -22.28 13.90
CA LEU A 246 13.44 -21.48 15.06
C LEU A 246 14.68 -22.10 15.73
N CYS A 247 14.71 -23.42 15.90
CA CYS A 247 15.85 -24.13 16.50
C CYS A 247 17.09 -24.10 15.60
N THR A 248 16.95 -24.47 14.32
CA THR A 248 18.08 -24.59 13.39
C THR A 248 18.57 -23.25 12.86
N GLY A 249 17.71 -22.23 12.84
CA GLY A 249 18.06 -20.84 12.55
C GLY A 249 18.85 -20.17 13.68
N GLY A 250 18.81 -20.74 14.88
CA GLY A 250 19.54 -20.26 16.05
C GLY A 250 18.91 -19.01 16.66
N PHE A 251 17.58 -19.00 16.81
CA PHE A 251 16.85 -17.94 17.51
C PHE A 251 17.51 -17.64 18.86
N THR A 252 17.80 -16.36 19.11
CA THR A 252 18.60 -15.93 20.27
C THR A 252 17.78 -15.75 21.54
N GLY A 253 16.45 -15.60 21.42
CA GLY A 253 15.53 -15.45 22.53
C GLY A 253 15.07 -16.78 23.14
N ARG A 254 14.11 -16.69 24.08
CA ARG A 254 13.53 -17.87 24.75
C ARG A 254 12.49 -18.54 23.86
N LEU A 255 12.60 -19.86 23.69
CA LEU A 255 11.71 -20.65 22.83
C LEU A 255 10.87 -21.62 23.65
N PHE A 256 9.56 -21.54 23.48
CA PHE A 256 8.57 -22.42 24.10
C PHE A 256 7.75 -23.16 23.03
N ALA A 257 7.13 -24.27 23.42
CA ALA A 257 6.22 -25.01 22.57
C ALA A 257 5.01 -25.49 23.38
N VAL A 258 3.82 -25.48 22.77
CA VAL A 258 2.58 -25.96 23.39
C VAL A 258 2.09 -27.19 22.65
N ASN A 259 1.99 -28.31 23.38
CA ASN A 259 1.42 -29.57 22.92
C ASN A 259 0.84 -30.36 24.11
N PRO A 260 -0.47 -30.67 24.12
CA PRO A 260 -1.10 -31.44 25.21
C PRO A 260 -0.57 -32.87 25.40
N ASN A 261 0.02 -33.46 24.36
CA ASN A 261 0.31 -34.90 24.28
C ASN A 261 1.82 -35.22 24.18
N ALA A 262 2.69 -34.22 24.26
CA ALA A 262 4.13 -34.39 24.19
C ALA A 262 4.79 -33.65 25.35
N ALA A 263 5.86 -34.23 25.91
CA ALA A 263 6.69 -33.56 26.93
C ALA A 263 7.88 -32.81 26.32
N THR A 264 8.35 -33.25 25.14
CA THR A 264 9.39 -32.58 24.36
C THR A 264 9.13 -32.73 22.86
N VAL A 265 9.50 -31.69 22.09
CA VAL A 265 9.50 -31.71 20.61
C VAL A 265 10.80 -31.05 20.14
N LEU A 266 11.60 -31.77 19.36
CA LEU A 266 12.88 -31.27 18.81
C LEU A 266 13.87 -30.74 19.87
N GLY A 267 13.85 -31.31 21.08
CA GLY A 267 14.69 -30.88 22.20
C GLY A 267 14.13 -29.69 22.98
N VAL A 268 13.01 -29.10 22.55
CA VAL A 268 12.30 -28.03 23.27
C VAL A 268 11.27 -28.64 24.21
N HIS A 269 11.25 -28.17 25.46
CA HIS A 269 10.22 -28.55 26.44
C HIS A 269 8.85 -28.03 26.01
N THR A 270 7.84 -28.89 26.11
CA THR A 270 6.47 -28.56 25.73
C THR A 270 5.55 -28.45 26.94
N HIS A 271 4.66 -27.48 26.91
CA HIS A 271 3.62 -27.25 27.91
C HIS A 271 2.26 -27.73 27.39
N PRO A 272 1.33 -28.15 28.26
CA PRO A 272 0.04 -28.66 27.83
C PRO A 272 -0.86 -27.58 27.21
N ASP A 273 -0.78 -26.36 27.74
CA ASP A 273 -1.55 -25.18 27.34
C ASP A 273 -0.69 -23.90 27.48
N VAL A 274 -1.22 -22.78 27.01
CA VAL A 274 -0.54 -21.47 27.06
C VAL A 274 -0.43 -20.95 28.50
N ALA A 275 -1.43 -21.18 29.34
CA ALA A 275 -1.45 -20.73 30.74
C ALA A 275 -0.36 -21.39 31.60
N SER A 276 0.09 -22.59 31.22
CA SER A 276 1.14 -23.35 31.90
C SER A 276 2.57 -22.90 31.54
N LEU A 277 2.73 -21.87 30.70
CA LEU A 277 4.05 -21.33 30.34
C LEU A 277 4.71 -20.65 31.55
N PRO A 278 6.04 -20.74 31.68
CA PRO A 278 6.75 -20.18 32.85
C PRO A 278 6.86 -18.65 32.81
N GLN A 279 6.59 -18.05 31.64
CA GLN A 279 6.56 -16.61 31.43
C GLN A 279 5.67 -16.29 30.22
N VAL A 280 5.20 -15.05 30.16
CA VAL A 280 4.45 -14.54 29.01
C VAL A 280 5.39 -14.41 27.80
N PRO A 281 5.14 -15.11 26.68
CA PRO A 281 5.92 -14.91 25.46
C PRO A 281 5.48 -13.62 24.76
N GLU A 282 6.43 -12.92 24.11
CA GLU A 282 6.11 -11.72 23.32
C GLU A 282 5.40 -12.07 22.00
N LEU A 283 5.75 -13.22 21.41
CA LEU A 283 5.20 -13.72 20.16
C LEU A 283 4.65 -15.14 20.31
N ALA A 284 3.41 -15.38 19.86
CA ALA A 284 2.86 -16.72 19.69
C ALA A 284 2.62 -17.06 18.22
N VAL A 285 3.15 -18.20 17.78
CA VAL A 285 2.89 -18.75 16.44
C VAL A 285 1.79 -19.81 16.55
N LEU A 286 0.62 -19.53 15.96
CA LEU A 286 -0.54 -20.40 15.99
C LEU A 286 -0.58 -21.32 14.76
N ALA A 287 -0.27 -22.60 14.98
CA ALA A 287 -0.25 -23.66 13.98
C ALA A 287 -1.25 -24.79 14.34
N VAL A 288 -2.46 -24.41 14.75
CA VAL A 288 -3.57 -25.30 15.15
C VAL A 288 -4.67 -25.33 14.07
N PRO A 289 -5.57 -26.34 14.04
CA PRO A 289 -6.71 -26.33 13.12
C PRO A 289 -7.54 -25.04 13.21
N ALA A 290 -8.13 -24.57 12.10
CA ALA A 290 -8.84 -23.30 12.00
C ALA A 290 -9.88 -23.08 13.12
N ALA A 291 -10.68 -24.10 13.43
CA ALA A 291 -11.69 -24.06 14.49
C ALA A 291 -11.13 -23.82 15.91
N GLN A 292 -9.84 -24.07 16.14
CA GLN A 292 -9.17 -23.88 17.43
C GLN A 292 -8.42 -22.54 17.51
N VAL A 293 -8.28 -21.81 16.40
CA VAL A 293 -7.51 -20.57 16.34
C VAL A 293 -8.07 -19.50 17.28
N PRO A 294 -9.39 -19.20 17.31
CA PRO A 294 -9.92 -18.19 18.22
C PRO A 294 -9.68 -18.52 19.70
N ALA A 295 -9.89 -19.79 20.10
CA ALA A 295 -9.66 -20.22 21.48
C ALA A 295 -8.18 -20.09 21.88
N ALA A 296 -7.26 -20.49 21.01
CA ALA A 296 -5.82 -20.35 21.26
C ALA A 296 -5.39 -18.87 21.33
N ALA A 297 -5.96 -18.01 20.47
CA ALA A 297 -5.72 -16.57 20.52
C ALA A 297 -6.23 -15.95 21.83
N GLU A 298 -7.41 -16.35 22.31
CA GLU A 298 -7.98 -15.89 23.58
C GLU A 298 -7.11 -16.30 24.78
N GLU A 299 -6.57 -17.52 24.79
CA GLU A 299 -5.62 -17.94 25.82
C GLU A 299 -4.32 -17.12 25.79
N CYS A 300 -3.81 -16.80 24.60
CA CYS A 300 -2.64 -15.94 24.44
C CYS A 300 -2.93 -14.51 24.93
N GLY A 301 -4.08 -13.95 24.58
CA GLY A 301 -4.52 -12.62 25.03
C GLY A 301 -4.61 -12.52 26.55
N LYS A 302 -5.26 -13.49 27.21
CA LYS A 302 -5.37 -13.54 28.68
C LYS A 302 -4.03 -13.65 29.40
N LEU A 303 -3.04 -14.30 28.78
CA LEU A 303 -1.70 -14.38 29.33
C LEU A 303 -0.92 -13.06 29.15
N GLY A 304 -1.34 -12.20 28.22
CA GLY A 304 -0.68 -10.93 27.89
C GLY A 304 0.31 -11.03 26.72
N VAL A 305 0.14 -11.98 25.81
CA VAL A 305 0.99 -12.10 24.61
C VAL A 305 0.77 -10.87 23.73
N ALA A 306 1.85 -10.19 23.31
CA ALA A 306 1.73 -8.92 22.58
C ALA A 306 1.48 -9.11 21.06
N ALA A 307 1.87 -10.26 20.49
CA ALA A 307 1.74 -10.51 19.06
C ALA A 307 1.46 -11.96 18.68
N LEU A 308 0.71 -12.13 17.58
CA LEU A 308 0.35 -13.41 17.00
C LEU A 308 0.83 -13.53 15.54
N VAL A 309 1.35 -14.70 15.20
CA VAL A 309 1.52 -15.16 13.81
C VAL A 309 0.62 -16.36 13.60
N THR A 310 -0.43 -16.19 12.81
CA THR A 310 -1.36 -17.28 12.52
C THR A 310 -1.04 -17.90 11.16
N VAL A 311 -0.42 -19.07 11.17
CA VAL A 311 -0.10 -19.79 9.92
C VAL A 311 -1.29 -20.60 9.40
N SER A 312 -2.25 -20.90 10.27
CA SER A 312 -3.45 -21.66 9.94
C SER A 312 -4.31 -20.96 8.88
N ALA A 313 -4.80 -21.74 7.92
CA ALA A 313 -5.64 -21.30 6.81
C ALA A 313 -7.07 -21.86 6.92
N GLY A 314 -7.99 -21.33 6.12
CA GLY A 314 -9.35 -21.85 6.00
C GLY A 314 -10.26 -21.48 7.18
N LEU A 315 -10.04 -20.31 7.80
CA LEU A 315 -10.98 -19.77 8.76
C LEU A 315 -12.27 -19.36 8.04
N ASP A 316 -13.41 -19.69 8.62
CA ASP A 316 -14.69 -19.12 8.17
C ASP A 316 -14.84 -17.66 8.62
N ALA A 317 -15.92 -17.00 8.18
CA ALA A 317 -16.14 -15.58 8.46
C ALA A 317 -16.30 -15.29 9.97
N ASP A 318 -16.92 -16.20 10.71
CA ASP A 318 -17.17 -16.05 12.16
C ASP A 318 -15.87 -16.24 12.94
N GLN A 319 -15.07 -17.24 12.59
CA GLN A 319 -13.75 -17.49 13.16
C GLN A 319 -12.79 -16.34 12.87
N ALA A 320 -12.80 -15.80 11.64
CA ALA A 320 -11.99 -14.66 11.26
C ALA A 320 -12.37 -13.40 12.04
N ARG A 321 -13.68 -13.15 12.20
CA ARG A 321 -14.20 -12.04 13.00
C ARG A 321 -13.79 -12.17 14.46
N ALA A 322 -14.02 -13.34 15.05
CA ALA A 322 -13.66 -13.63 16.44
C ALA A 322 -12.16 -13.46 16.70
N LEU A 323 -11.29 -13.98 15.81
CA LEU A 323 -9.84 -13.80 15.92
C LEU A 323 -9.45 -12.32 15.96
N LEU A 324 -10.01 -11.50 15.06
CA LEU A 324 -9.70 -10.08 15.00
C LEU A 324 -10.22 -9.33 16.22
N ASP A 325 -11.43 -9.65 16.70
CA ASP A 325 -12.02 -9.03 17.88
C ASP A 325 -11.22 -9.38 19.15
N ILE A 326 -10.76 -10.63 19.28
CA ILE A 326 -9.86 -11.06 20.36
C ILE A 326 -8.53 -10.29 20.31
N CYS A 327 -7.91 -10.19 19.12
CA CYS A 327 -6.66 -9.45 18.98
C CYS A 327 -6.84 -7.98 19.42
N ARG A 328 -7.95 -7.36 19.02
CA ARG A 328 -8.27 -5.98 19.41
C ARG A 328 -8.55 -5.82 20.90
N ALA A 329 -9.29 -6.74 21.50
CA ALA A 329 -9.66 -6.72 22.92
C ALA A 329 -8.42 -6.80 23.83
N HIS A 330 -7.44 -7.63 23.46
CA HIS A 330 -6.20 -7.82 24.23
C HIS A 330 -5.01 -7.00 23.67
N GLY A 331 -5.26 -6.09 22.73
CA GLY A 331 -4.22 -5.22 22.14
C GLY A 331 -3.10 -5.95 21.37
N MET A 332 -3.36 -7.17 20.90
CA MET A 332 -2.39 -7.99 20.17
C MET A 332 -2.27 -7.58 18.71
N ARG A 333 -1.04 -7.55 18.20
CA ARG A 333 -0.78 -7.41 16.76
C ARG A 333 -0.87 -8.77 16.05
N LEU A 334 -1.42 -8.80 14.84
CA LEU A 334 -1.64 -10.05 14.09
C LEU A 334 -0.98 -10.01 12.70
N ALA A 335 -0.08 -10.97 12.46
CA ALA A 335 0.39 -11.35 11.12
C ALA A 335 -0.31 -12.62 10.63
N GLY A 336 -0.86 -12.58 9.42
CA GLY A 336 -1.74 -13.63 8.88
C GLY A 336 -3.24 -13.27 9.04
N PRO A 337 -4.15 -14.26 9.16
CA PRO A 337 -3.93 -15.71 9.10
C PRO A 337 -3.50 -16.19 7.71
N ASN A 338 -3.43 -17.52 7.49
CA ASN A 338 -3.13 -18.12 6.18
C ASN A 338 -1.80 -17.61 5.58
N CYS A 339 -0.74 -17.64 6.38
CA CYS A 339 0.56 -17.10 6.01
C CYS A 339 1.68 -18.14 6.10
N LEU A 340 2.82 -17.85 5.47
CA LEU A 340 4.05 -18.65 5.60
C LEU A 340 4.74 -18.48 6.97
N GLY A 341 4.37 -17.44 7.72
CA GLY A 341 5.06 -16.95 8.91
C GLY A 341 5.94 -15.72 8.63
N LEU A 342 6.88 -15.45 9.53
CA LEU A 342 7.82 -14.33 9.42
C LEU A 342 9.24 -14.72 9.84
N ALA A 343 10.21 -13.91 9.42
CA ALA A 343 11.60 -14.05 9.81
C ALA A 343 12.28 -12.69 9.97
N ASN A 344 13.24 -12.61 10.88
CA ASN A 344 14.20 -11.51 11.00
C ASN A 344 15.60 -12.10 11.10
N ALA A 345 16.44 -11.79 10.11
CA ALA A 345 17.77 -12.34 9.98
C ALA A 345 18.86 -11.51 10.68
N GLU A 346 18.48 -10.52 11.49
CA GLU A 346 19.41 -9.79 12.34
C GLU A 346 20.23 -10.74 13.23
N PRO A 347 21.56 -10.57 13.32
CA PRO A 347 22.43 -11.49 14.08
C PRO A 347 22.04 -11.67 15.54
N ASP A 348 21.46 -10.63 16.16
CA ASP A 348 21.06 -10.60 17.56
C ASP A 348 19.64 -11.15 17.79
N VAL A 349 18.89 -11.46 16.71
CA VAL A 349 17.50 -11.94 16.77
C VAL A 349 17.40 -13.36 16.20
N ARG A 350 17.86 -13.56 14.94
CA ARG A 350 17.85 -14.84 14.20
C ARG A 350 16.50 -15.56 14.27
N LEU A 351 15.42 -14.79 14.11
CA LEU A 351 14.06 -15.30 14.13
C LEU A 351 13.73 -15.92 12.77
N ASP A 352 13.44 -17.21 12.74
CA ASP A 352 12.79 -17.86 11.59
C ASP A 352 11.54 -18.62 12.05
N ALA A 353 10.44 -17.87 12.19
CA ALA A 353 9.11 -18.38 12.51
C ALA A 353 8.34 -18.78 11.25
N THR A 354 9.03 -19.19 10.18
CA THR A 354 8.41 -19.69 8.95
C THR A 354 8.42 -21.21 8.89
N PHE A 355 7.66 -21.78 7.95
CA PHE A 355 7.82 -23.17 7.53
C PHE A 355 8.47 -23.32 6.15
N ALA A 356 9.28 -22.33 5.74
CA ALA A 356 10.07 -22.43 4.51
C ALA A 356 11.09 -23.58 4.58
N ALA A 357 11.46 -24.13 3.42
CA ALA A 357 12.41 -25.24 3.35
C ALA A 357 13.86 -24.84 3.68
N ALA A 358 14.20 -23.57 3.48
CA ALA A 358 15.51 -23.01 3.74
C ALA A 358 15.39 -21.70 4.51
N HIS A 359 16.36 -21.43 5.38
CA HIS A 359 16.46 -20.19 6.13
C HIS A 359 16.76 -19.01 5.20
N PRO A 360 16.10 -17.84 5.39
CA PRO A 360 16.55 -16.60 4.75
C PRO A 360 17.99 -16.28 5.16
N HIS A 361 18.85 -16.02 4.19
CA HIS A 361 20.22 -15.56 4.48
C HIS A 361 20.19 -14.13 5.04
N PRO A 362 21.03 -13.78 6.03
CA PRO A 362 21.11 -12.40 6.52
C PRO A 362 21.55 -11.41 5.46
N GLY A 363 20.85 -10.28 5.33
CA GLY A 363 21.22 -9.16 4.46
C GLY A 363 20.33 -7.94 4.67
N THR A 364 20.00 -7.25 3.58
CA THR A 364 19.38 -5.91 3.59
C THR A 364 18.07 -5.83 2.79
N ALA A 365 17.62 -6.92 2.16
CA ALA A 365 16.36 -6.94 1.44
C ALA A 365 15.18 -7.18 2.40
N GLY A 366 14.26 -6.23 2.50
CA GLY A 366 12.99 -6.38 3.18
C GLY A 366 11.96 -7.02 2.25
N VAL A 367 11.28 -8.07 2.68
CA VAL A 367 10.30 -8.79 1.86
C VAL A 367 8.95 -8.90 2.58
N ALA A 368 7.88 -8.39 1.96
CA ALA A 368 6.53 -8.56 2.47
C ALA A 368 5.57 -9.02 1.37
N VAL A 369 4.89 -10.14 1.61
CA VAL A 369 4.10 -10.83 0.60
C VAL A 369 2.76 -11.29 1.14
N GLN A 370 1.70 -11.07 0.37
CA GLN A 370 0.38 -11.59 0.71
C GLN A 370 0.28 -13.08 0.36
N SER A 371 0.75 -13.46 -0.83
CA SER A 371 0.84 -14.86 -1.26
C SER A 371 2.08 -15.59 -0.69
N GLY A 372 1.85 -16.63 0.11
CA GLY A 372 2.93 -17.45 0.68
C GLY A 372 3.77 -18.16 -0.39
N GLY A 373 3.15 -18.65 -1.48
CA GLY A 373 3.86 -19.29 -2.59
C GLY A 373 4.81 -18.34 -3.33
N VAL A 374 4.37 -17.10 -3.56
CA VAL A 374 5.24 -16.04 -4.11
C VAL A 374 6.36 -15.70 -3.13
N GLY A 375 6.08 -15.70 -1.82
CA GLY A 375 7.09 -15.56 -0.77
C GLY A 375 8.21 -16.58 -0.86
N ILE A 376 7.87 -17.87 -0.97
CA ILE A 376 8.85 -18.95 -1.13
C ILE A 376 9.69 -18.74 -2.39
N ALA A 377 9.05 -18.37 -3.51
CA ALA A 377 9.74 -18.12 -4.77
C ALA A 377 10.73 -16.93 -4.67
N LEU A 378 10.34 -15.86 -3.99
CA LEU A 378 11.19 -14.69 -3.75
C LEU A 378 12.37 -15.01 -2.82
N LEU A 379 12.13 -15.69 -1.70
CA LEU A 379 13.20 -16.12 -0.78
C LEU A 379 14.23 -17.02 -1.50
N SER A 380 13.76 -18.00 -2.27
CA SER A 380 14.63 -18.85 -3.10
C SER A 380 15.38 -18.04 -4.17
N GLY A 381 14.71 -17.08 -4.81
CA GLY A 381 15.29 -16.17 -5.77
C GLY A 381 16.44 -15.34 -5.21
N LEU A 382 16.20 -14.69 -4.07
CA LEU A 382 17.19 -13.88 -3.37
C LEU A 382 18.38 -14.71 -2.89
N ALA A 383 18.12 -15.90 -2.34
CA ALA A 383 19.17 -16.82 -1.93
C ALA A 383 20.07 -17.23 -3.11
N ARG A 384 19.50 -17.53 -4.29
CA ARG A 384 20.29 -17.81 -5.50
C ARG A 384 21.12 -16.62 -5.97
N LEU A 385 20.60 -15.40 -5.80
CA LEU A 385 21.33 -14.18 -6.13
C LEU A 385 22.42 -13.84 -5.10
N GLY A 386 22.42 -14.48 -3.93
CA GLY A 386 23.26 -14.09 -2.80
C GLY A 386 22.81 -12.80 -2.11
N VAL A 387 21.58 -12.34 -2.37
CA VAL A 387 21.00 -11.17 -1.73
C VAL A 387 20.33 -11.63 -0.43
N GLY A 388 20.90 -11.23 0.69
CA GLY A 388 20.34 -11.57 2.00
C GLY A 388 19.11 -10.71 2.35
N VAL A 389 18.26 -11.25 3.19
CA VAL A 389 17.02 -10.66 3.70
C VAL A 389 17.28 -9.99 5.05
N SER A 390 16.71 -8.80 5.27
CA SER A 390 16.67 -8.16 6.59
C SER A 390 15.52 -8.76 7.42
N SER A 391 14.30 -8.57 6.94
CA SER A 391 13.09 -9.18 7.47
C SER A 391 12.17 -9.68 6.35
N PHE A 392 11.50 -10.80 6.61
CA PHE A 392 10.50 -11.40 5.75
C PHE A 392 9.18 -11.51 6.52
N VAL A 393 8.08 -11.05 5.92
CA VAL A 393 6.74 -11.21 6.50
C VAL A 393 5.77 -11.69 5.44
N SER A 394 5.18 -12.87 5.68
CA SER A 394 4.00 -13.29 4.94
C SER A 394 2.76 -12.72 5.62
N LEU A 395 2.06 -11.84 4.91
CA LEU A 395 0.89 -11.14 5.42
C LEU A 395 -0.38 -12.01 5.39
N GLY A 396 -0.42 -13.02 4.51
CA GLY A 396 -1.56 -13.92 4.34
C GLY A 396 -2.85 -13.15 4.03
N ASP A 397 -3.92 -13.45 4.75
CA ASP A 397 -5.21 -12.75 4.57
C ASP A 397 -5.15 -11.27 5.01
N LYS A 398 -4.10 -10.88 5.76
CA LYS A 398 -3.75 -9.50 6.08
C LYS A 398 -4.88 -8.73 6.79
N TYR A 399 -5.27 -9.22 7.97
CA TYR A 399 -6.33 -8.59 8.78
C TYR A 399 -5.85 -7.38 9.58
N ASP A 400 -4.58 -7.39 10.01
CA ASP A 400 -4.02 -6.33 10.85
C ASP A 400 -2.71 -5.79 10.26
N VAL A 401 -1.60 -6.52 10.42
CA VAL A 401 -0.29 -6.10 9.86
C VAL A 401 -0.36 -6.04 8.34
N SER A 402 0.07 -4.92 7.79
CA SER A 402 -0.10 -4.56 6.38
C SER A 402 1.23 -4.20 5.70
N GLY A 403 1.16 -4.00 4.37
CA GLY A 403 2.31 -3.49 3.62
C GLY A 403 2.71 -2.06 4.03
N ASN A 404 1.81 -1.26 4.60
CA ASN A 404 2.14 0.05 5.13
C ASN A 404 3.06 -0.08 6.36
N ASP A 405 2.75 -1.01 7.26
CA ASP A 405 3.52 -1.22 8.50
C ASP A 405 4.93 -1.73 8.17
N MET A 406 5.03 -2.64 7.20
CA MET A 406 6.34 -3.13 6.74
C MET A 406 7.20 -2.04 6.09
N LEU A 407 6.61 -1.16 5.28
CA LEU A 407 7.33 -0.01 4.72
C LEU A 407 7.83 0.95 5.81
N GLN A 408 7.03 1.17 6.85
CA GLN A 408 7.39 2.02 7.99
C GLN A 408 8.47 1.38 8.85
N TRP A 409 8.43 0.05 9.04
CA TRP A 409 9.48 -0.71 9.70
C TRP A 409 10.81 -0.54 8.97
N TRP A 410 10.86 -0.84 7.66
CA TRP A 410 12.09 -0.73 6.86
C TRP A 410 12.61 0.70 6.77
N GLU A 411 11.73 1.72 6.81
CA GLU A 411 12.15 3.12 6.86
C GLU A 411 12.98 3.45 8.12
N CYS A 412 12.79 2.69 9.21
CA CYS A 412 13.30 3.00 10.54
C CYS A 412 14.27 1.93 11.09
N ASP A 413 14.37 0.74 10.48
CA ASP A 413 15.17 -0.38 11.01
C ASP A 413 16.69 -0.18 10.88
N GLY A 414 17.13 0.79 10.07
CA GLY A 414 18.53 1.13 9.83
C GLY A 414 19.32 0.09 9.04
N ARG A 415 18.65 -0.94 8.49
CA ARG A 415 19.29 -2.10 7.83
C ARG A 415 18.76 -2.34 6.42
N THR A 416 17.48 -2.06 6.18
CA THR A 416 16.85 -2.38 4.90
C THR A 416 17.17 -1.32 3.85
N ASP A 417 17.66 -1.77 2.69
CA ASP A 417 18.00 -0.90 1.54
C ASP A 417 17.26 -1.26 0.25
N LEU A 418 16.49 -2.36 0.26
CA LEU A 418 15.68 -2.82 -0.86
C LEU A 418 14.38 -3.42 -0.33
N ALA A 419 13.23 -2.86 -0.73
CA ALA A 419 11.92 -3.34 -0.33
C ALA A 419 11.23 -4.11 -1.47
N LEU A 420 10.90 -5.38 -1.25
CA LEU A 420 10.16 -6.23 -2.18
C LEU A 420 8.77 -6.49 -1.63
N LEU A 421 7.76 -6.01 -2.35
CA LEU A 421 6.36 -6.14 -2.00
C LEU A 421 5.62 -7.06 -2.98
N HIS A 422 4.73 -7.89 -2.47
CA HIS A 422 3.71 -8.53 -3.29
C HIS A 422 2.36 -8.39 -2.60
N LEU A 423 1.61 -7.36 -2.99
CA LEU A 423 0.33 -7.00 -2.37
C LEU A 423 -0.81 -7.20 -3.38
N GLU A 424 -1.86 -7.89 -2.94
CA GLU A 424 -3.08 -8.09 -3.72
C GLU A 424 -4.13 -7.03 -3.38
N SER A 425 -4.08 -6.49 -2.16
CA SER A 425 -4.87 -5.33 -1.71
C SER A 425 -4.01 -4.31 -0.97
N PHE A 426 -4.44 -3.03 -0.96
CA PHE A 426 -3.72 -1.95 -0.26
C PHE A 426 -4.33 -1.56 1.10
N GLY A 427 -5.54 -2.01 1.43
CA GLY A 427 -6.27 -1.50 2.60
C GLY A 427 -6.62 -0.02 2.40
N ASN A 428 -5.91 0.89 3.06
CA ASN A 428 -6.02 2.34 2.84
C ASN A 428 -5.03 2.80 1.74
N PRO A 429 -5.49 2.95 0.47
CA PRO A 429 -4.60 3.30 -0.63
C PRO A 429 -3.99 4.70 -0.50
N ARG A 430 -4.66 5.65 0.17
CA ARG A 430 -4.13 7.01 0.39
C ARG A 430 -2.95 6.98 1.34
N ALA A 431 -3.10 6.31 2.49
CA ALA A 431 -2.03 6.12 3.46
C ALA A 431 -0.86 5.36 2.82
N PHE A 432 -1.14 4.24 2.14
CA PHE A 432 -0.13 3.45 1.45
C PHE A 432 0.65 4.26 0.41
N ALA A 433 -0.04 5.02 -0.47
CA ALA A 433 0.61 5.83 -1.50
C ALA A 433 1.55 6.89 -0.90
N ARG A 434 1.13 7.53 0.20
CA ARG A 434 1.91 8.54 0.91
C ARG A 434 3.16 7.94 1.58
N THR A 435 3.00 6.83 2.30
CA THR A 435 4.12 6.10 2.91
C THR A 435 5.08 5.59 1.85
N ALA A 436 4.57 4.89 0.83
CA ALA A 436 5.40 4.37 -0.24
C ALA A 436 6.17 5.49 -0.97
N ARG A 437 5.53 6.62 -1.29
CA ARG A 437 6.20 7.79 -1.89
C ARG A 437 7.35 8.30 -1.04
N ARG A 438 7.21 8.32 0.29
CA ARG A 438 8.27 8.73 1.21
C ARG A 438 9.39 7.70 1.26
N VAL A 439 9.06 6.42 1.42
CA VAL A 439 10.04 5.32 1.54
C VAL A 439 10.80 5.11 0.22
N THR A 440 10.12 5.21 -0.93
CA THR A 440 10.75 5.13 -2.26
C THR A 440 11.86 6.15 -2.43
N ARG A 441 11.78 7.34 -1.80
CA ARG A 441 12.85 8.34 -1.86
C ARG A 441 14.13 7.91 -1.13
N LYS A 442 14.02 7.01 -0.15
CA LYS A 442 15.16 6.47 0.62
C LYS A 442 15.70 5.18 0.02
N MET A 443 14.82 4.28 -0.41
CA MET A 443 15.18 2.95 -0.92
C MET A 443 14.29 2.53 -2.10
N PRO A 444 14.77 1.68 -3.02
CA PRO A 444 13.93 1.06 -4.04
C PRO A 444 12.82 0.20 -3.44
N ILE A 445 11.59 0.39 -3.94
CA ILE A 445 10.43 -0.47 -3.67
C ILE A 445 10.04 -1.14 -4.98
N LEU A 446 10.10 -2.47 -5.02
CA LEU A 446 9.73 -3.27 -6.18
C LEU A 446 8.49 -4.11 -5.85
N THR A 447 7.64 -4.32 -6.85
CA THR A 447 6.45 -5.17 -6.73
C THR A 447 6.16 -5.92 -8.02
N VAL A 448 5.34 -6.96 -7.94
CA VAL A 448 4.73 -7.61 -9.11
C VAL A 448 3.31 -7.08 -9.31
N ASP A 449 3.03 -6.59 -10.52
CA ASP A 449 1.71 -6.14 -10.96
C ASP A 449 0.86 -7.37 -11.34
N ALA A 450 0.35 -8.12 -10.36
CA ALA A 450 -0.42 -9.36 -10.56
C ALA A 450 -1.91 -9.11 -10.88
N GLY A 451 -2.64 -9.99 -11.57
CA GLY A 451 -4.06 -9.75 -11.86
C GLY A 451 -4.32 -8.61 -12.85
N ARG A 452 -3.42 -8.41 -13.83
CA ARG A 452 -3.57 -7.38 -14.87
C ARG A 452 -4.70 -7.67 -15.86
N THR A 453 -4.97 -8.95 -16.09
CA THR A 453 -5.97 -9.45 -17.04
C THR A 453 -7.26 -9.83 -16.31
N ASP A 454 -8.37 -9.91 -17.03
CA ASP A 454 -9.66 -10.31 -16.46
C ASP A 454 -9.59 -11.69 -15.80
N ALA A 455 -8.95 -12.65 -16.47
CA ALA A 455 -8.69 -13.98 -15.93
C ALA A 455 -7.84 -13.95 -14.65
N GLY A 456 -6.78 -13.13 -14.65
CA GLY A 456 -5.93 -12.97 -13.47
C GLY A 456 -6.65 -12.30 -12.30
N ARG A 457 -7.54 -11.33 -12.55
CA ARG A 457 -8.37 -10.71 -11.52
C ARG A 457 -9.39 -11.68 -10.95
N ALA A 458 -10.04 -12.47 -11.80
CA ALA A 458 -10.99 -13.49 -11.36
C ALA A 458 -10.32 -14.53 -10.46
N ALA A 459 -9.12 -15.00 -10.86
CA ALA A 459 -8.31 -15.89 -10.04
C ALA A 459 -7.94 -15.27 -8.69
N ALA A 460 -7.43 -14.03 -8.68
CA ALA A 460 -7.11 -13.32 -7.44
C ALA A 460 -8.34 -13.14 -6.53
N ALA A 461 -9.50 -12.75 -7.09
CA ALA A 461 -10.74 -12.58 -6.34
C ALA A 461 -11.26 -13.88 -5.71
N SER A 462 -11.00 -15.03 -6.33
CA SER A 462 -11.32 -16.34 -5.73
C SER A 462 -10.32 -16.80 -4.65
N HIS A 463 -9.13 -16.20 -4.61
CA HIS A 463 -8.07 -16.53 -3.66
C HIS A 463 -7.96 -15.55 -2.48
N THR A 464 -8.46 -14.32 -2.61
CA THR A 464 -8.48 -13.31 -1.55
C THR A 464 -9.88 -12.87 -1.21
N SER A 465 -10.20 -12.82 0.09
CA SER A 465 -11.45 -12.25 0.62
C SER A 465 -11.59 -10.73 0.39
N ALA A 466 -10.53 -10.05 -0.06
CA ALA A 466 -10.53 -8.61 -0.33
C ALA A 466 -10.86 -8.31 -1.80
N ALA A 467 -11.65 -7.25 -2.04
CA ALA A 467 -11.92 -6.76 -3.39
C ALA A 467 -10.63 -6.31 -4.09
N ALA A 468 -10.33 -6.89 -5.25
CA ALA A 468 -9.15 -6.55 -6.03
C ALA A 468 -9.20 -5.08 -6.48
N THR A 469 -8.14 -4.32 -6.19
CA THR A 469 -8.03 -2.93 -6.66
C THR A 469 -7.95 -2.92 -8.21
N PRO A 470 -8.74 -2.07 -8.91
CA PRO A 470 -8.68 -1.99 -10.36
C PRO A 470 -7.26 -1.74 -10.89
N THR A 471 -6.88 -2.44 -11.97
CA THR A 471 -5.52 -2.41 -12.54
C THR A 471 -5.04 -0.99 -12.84
N MET A 472 -5.90 -0.14 -13.42
CA MET A 472 -5.55 1.25 -13.75
C MET A 472 -5.23 2.07 -12.50
N THR A 473 -6.06 1.95 -11.46
CA THR A 473 -5.85 2.64 -10.17
C THR A 473 -4.54 2.21 -9.54
N ARG A 474 -4.27 0.90 -9.53
CA ARG A 474 -3.02 0.36 -8.99
C ARG A 474 -1.78 0.86 -9.75
N GLN A 475 -1.81 0.84 -11.08
CA GLN A 475 -0.68 1.32 -11.90
C GLN A 475 -0.44 2.82 -11.73
N ALA A 476 -1.50 3.63 -11.65
CA ALA A 476 -1.39 5.05 -11.36
C ALA A 476 -0.76 5.28 -9.98
N LEU A 477 -1.21 4.54 -8.96
CA LEU A 477 -0.66 4.60 -7.61
C LEU A 477 0.83 4.25 -7.61
N PHE A 478 1.24 3.12 -8.21
CA PHE A 478 2.65 2.72 -8.25
C PHE A 478 3.52 3.77 -8.92
N ARG A 479 3.08 4.32 -10.07
CA ARG A 479 3.81 5.36 -10.79
C ARG A 479 3.95 6.65 -9.98
N GLN A 480 2.90 7.07 -9.27
CA GLN A 480 2.93 8.27 -8.43
C GLN A 480 3.81 8.08 -7.19
N ALA A 481 3.73 6.91 -6.55
CA ALA A 481 4.56 6.54 -5.39
C ALA A 481 6.01 6.18 -5.76
N GLY A 482 6.31 6.05 -7.05
CA GLY A 482 7.64 5.67 -7.56
C GLY A 482 8.00 4.20 -7.31
N ILE A 483 6.99 3.36 -7.06
CA ILE A 483 7.17 1.91 -6.92
C ILE A 483 7.47 1.32 -8.30
N THR A 484 8.52 0.50 -8.38
CA THR A 484 8.89 -0.25 -9.59
C THR A 484 7.99 -1.48 -9.71
N ALA A 485 6.98 -1.39 -10.58
CA ALA A 485 6.02 -2.46 -10.82
C ALA A 485 6.45 -3.33 -12.02
N THR A 486 6.85 -4.56 -11.73
CA THR A 486 7.30 -5.58 -12.69
C THR A 486 6.14 -6.51 -13.08
N ARG A 487 6.31 -7.28 -14.14
CA ARG A 487 5.27 -8.17 -14.69
C ARG A 487 5.35 -9.59 -14.15
N SER A 488 6.48 -9.98 -13.57
CA SER A 488 6.71 -11.32 -13.05
C SER A 488 7.69 -11.32 -11.88
N VAL A 489 7.73 -12.43 -11.13
CA VAL A 489 8.73 -12.65 -10.07
C VAL A 489 10.16 -12.67 -10.66
N GLY A 490 10.33 -13.20 -11.87
CA GLY A 490 11.63 -13.21 -12.56
C GLY A 490 12.14 -11.79 -12.82
N GLU A 491 11.31 -10.96 -13.45
CA GLU A 491 11.63 -9.55 -13.74
C GLU A 491 11.89 -8.74 -12.45
N LEU A 492 11.16 -9.05 -11.37
CA LEU A 492 11.40 -8.46 -10.05
C LEU A 492 12.80 -8.80 -9.53
N LEU A 493 13.21 -10.08 -9.57
CA LEU A 493 14.52 -10.52 -9.12
C LEU A 493 15.65 -9.97 -10.01
N GLU A 494 15.43 -9.91 -11.32
CA GLU A 494 16.32 -9.29 -12.30
C GLU A 494 16.54 -7.80 -12.02
N SER A 495 15.47 -7.06 -11.73
CA SER A 495 15.53 -5.63 -11.38
C SER A 495 16.15 -5.41 -9.99
N ALA A 496 15.83 -6.27 -9.03
CA ALA A 496 16.40 -6.25 -7.69
C ALA A 496 17.92 -6.46 -7.73
N ALA A 497 18.41 -7.41 -8.54
CA ALA A 497 19.83 -7.68 -8.70
C ALA A 497 20.59 -6.43 -9.15
N LEU A 498 20.09 -5.69 -10.15
CA LEU A 498 20.69 -4.44 -10.61
C LEU A 498 20.70 -3.37 -9.51
N MET A 499 19.53 -3.08 -8.93
CA MET A 499 19.40 -1.98 -7.95
C MET A 499 20.15 -2.26 -6.64
N HIS A 500 20.38 -3.52 -6.30
CA HIS A 500 21.20 -3.92 -5.15
C HIS A 500 22.70 -3.81 -5.43
N SER A 501 23.14 -4.15 -6.65
CA SER A 501 24.56 -4.32 -6.97
C SER A 501 25.23 -3.13 -7.67
N GLN A 502 24.46 -2.22 -8.26
CA GLN A 502 24.98 -1.12 -9.09
C GLN A 502 24.43 0.25 -8.65
N PRO A 503 25.17 1.35 -8.91
CA PRO A 503 24.63 2.69 -8.77
C PRO A 503 23.47 2.91 -9.77
N LEU A 504 22.56 3.83 -9.44
CA LEU A 504 21.48 4.20 -10.36
C LEU A 504 22.07 4.93 -11.59
N PRO A 505 21.60 4.62 -12.81
CA PRO A 505 22.01 5.37 -13.99
C PRO A 505 21.49 6.81 -13.91
N ALA A 506 22.31 7.77 -14.35
CA ALA A 506 21.93 9.19 -14.36
C ALA A 506 20.79 9.50 -15.36
N GLY A 507 20.57 8.63 -16.33
CA GLY A 507 19.60 8.78 -17.42
C GLY A 507 19.36 7.46 -18.14
N ASN A 508 18.94 7.53 -19.41
CA ASN A 508 18.63 6.36 -20.24
C ASN A 508 19.59 6.16 -21.41
N ARG A 509 20.75 6.84 -21.42
CA ARG A 509 21.76 6.68 -22.48
C ARG A 509 22.63 5.47 -22.17
N VAL A 510 22.80 4.55 -23.10
CA VAL A 510 23.54 3.31 -22.88
C VAL A 510 24.61 3.13 -23.96
N ALA A 511 25.81 2.72 -23.55
CA ALA A 511 26.80 2.16 -24.47
C ALA A 511 26.69 0.63 -24.44
N VAL A 512 26.59 0.00 -25.60
CA VAL A 512 26.70 -1.45 -25.73
C VAL A 512 28.11 -1.80 -26.18
N VAL A 513 28.75 -2.75 -25.51
CA VAL A 513 30.05 -3.33 -25.87
C VAL A 513 29.86 -4.82 -26.11
N THR A 514 30.45 -5.36 -27.16
CA THR A 514 30.37 -6.79 -27.47
C THR A 514 31.69 -7.34 -28.00
N ASN A 515 31.97 -8.63 -27.76
CA ASN A 515 33.03 -9.37 -28.47
C ASN A 515 32.50 -10.14 -29.70
N ALA A 516 31.19 -10.10 -29.94
CA ALA A 516 30.54 -10.73 -31.08
C ALA A 516 29.40 -9.84 -31.61
N GLY A 517 29.52 -9.34 -32.84
CA GLY A 517 28.58 -8.38 -33.42
C GLY A 517 27.10 -8.80 -33.33
N GLY A 518 26.77 -10.08 -33.52
CA GLY A 518 25.39 -10.58 -33.38
C GLY A 518 24.79 -10.38 -31.98
N ALA A 519 25.58 -10.60 -30.92
CA ALA A 519 25.15 -10.33 -29.55
C ALA A 519 24.98 -8.83 -29.30
N GLY A 520 25.80 -7.99 -29.94
CA GLY A 520 25.66 -6.53 -29.92
C GLY A 520 24.35 -6.05 -30.55
N VAL A 521 23.94 -6.63 -31.68
CA VAL A 521 22.66 -6.31 -32.35
C VAL A 521 21.48 -6.64 -31.45
N LEU A 522 21.41 -7.88 -30.93
CA LEU A 522 20.33 -8.30 -30.03
C LEU A 522 20.24 -7.40 -28.79
N THR A 523 21.39 -6.99 -28.27
CA THR A 523 21.48 -6.09 -27.12
C THR A 523 21.01 -4.67 -27.43
N ALA A 524 21.35 -4.14 -28.61
CA ALA A 524 20.89 -2.83 -29.06
C ALA A 524 19.37 -2.79 -29.29
N ASP A 525 18.82 -3.85 -29.89
CA ASP A 525 17.38 -4.02 -30.09
C ASP A 525 16.66 -4.05 -28.74
N ALA A 526 17.12 -4.90 -27.81
CA ALA A 526 16.58 -5.00 -26.46
C ALA A 526 16.59 -3.66 -25.71
N CYS A 527 17.68 -2.89 -25.81
CA CYS A 527 17.76 -1.56 -25.22
C CYS A 527 16.72 -0.61 -25.81
N THR A 528 16.59 -0.59 -27.14
CA THR A 528 15.65 0.28 -27.84
C THR A 528 14.20 -0.08 -27.52
N GLU A 529 13.86 -1.38 -27.49
CA GLU A 529 12.53 -1.89 -27.12
C GLU A 529 12.16 -1.57 -25.66
N ALA A 530 13.15 -1.58 -24.76
CA ALA A 530 12.96 -1.17 -23.37
C ALA A 530 12.83 0.35 -23.18
N GLY A 531 13.10 1.17 -24.21
CA GLY A 531 13.04 2.64 -24.14
C GLY A 531 14.36 3.32 -23.74
N LEU A 532 15.47 2.59 -23.78
CA LEU A 532 16.82 3.12 -23.62
C LEU A 532 17.33 3.71 -24.95
N SER A 533 18.27 4.64 -24.88
CA SER A 533 18.84 5.33 -26.04
C SER A 533 20.31 4.95 -26.22
N LEU A 534 20.73 4.65 -27.45
CA LEU A 534 22.12 4.40 -27.81
C LEU A 534 22.69 5.60 -28.58
N PRO A 535 23.19 6.65 -27.90
CA PRO A 535 23.71 7.81 -28.59
C PRO A 535 25.03 7.48 -29.32
N PRO A 536 25.35 8.20 -30.41
CA PRO A 536 26.69 8.16 -30.99
C PRO A 536 27.76 8.60 -29.97
N LEU A 537 28.89 7.88 -29.92
CA LEU A 537 29.93 8.09 -28.91
C LEU A 537 30.74 9.38 -29.10
N GLY A 538 30.80 9.92 -30.33
CA GLY A 538 31.60 11.10 -30.68
C GLY A 538 33.04 10.75 -31.06
N THR A 539 33.66 11.58 -31.90
CA THR A 539 34.94 11.28 -32.54
C THR A 539 36.10 11.14 -31.56
N ASP A 540 36.14 11.99 -30.54
CA ASP A 540 37.10 11.95 -29.42
C ASP A 540 37.08 10.61 -28.69
N LEU A 541 35.89 10.17 -28.25
CA LEU A 541 35.75 8.90 -27.54
C LEU A 541 35.95 7.69 -28.45
N ILE A 542 35.59 7.81 -29.74
CA ILE A 542 35.85 6.79 -30.76
C ILE A 542 37.35 6.55 -30.89
N ASP A 543 38.15 7.61 -31.01
CA ASP A 543 39.60 7.51 -31.17
C ASP A 543 40.25 6.86 -29.94
N ASP A 544 39.85 7.29 -28.73
CA ASP A 544 40.34 6.72 -27.46
C ASP A 544 39.97 5.23 -27.31
N VAL A 545 38.74 4.85 -27.68
CA VAL A 545 38.28 3.45 -27.61
C VAL A 545 39.01 2.59 -28.65
N LEU A 546 39.19 3.08 -29.89
CA LEU A 546 39.94 2.35 -30.91
C LEU A 546 41.42 2.18 -30.56
N ALA A 547 42.01 3.13 -29.83
CA ALA A 547 43.41 3.05 -29.41
C ALA A 547 43.68 1.88 -28.43
N VAL A 548 42.67 1.42 -27.68
CA VAL A 548 42.80 0.31 -26.73
C VAL A 548 42.28 -1.03 -27.26
N LEU A 549 41.45 -1.01 -28.31
CA LEU A 549 40.85 -2.22 -28.88
C LEU A 549 41.74 -2.89 -29.94
N PRO A 550 41.54 -4.20 -30.22
CA PRO A 550 42.31 -4.89 -31.25
C PRO A 550 42.01 -4.36 -32.66
N GLN A 551 42.93 -4.60 -33.59
CA GLN A 551 42.76 -4.22 -34.99
C GLN A 551 41.51 -4.89 -35.59
N GLY A 552 40.67 -4.10 -36.25
CA GLY A 552 39.40 -4.57 -36.84
C GLY A 552 38.18 -4.37 -35.95
N ALA A 553 38.35 -3.89 -34.71
CA ALA A 553 37.25 -3.45 -33.87
C ALA A 553 36.52 -2.23 -34.45
N THR A 554 35.25 -2.08 -34.09
CA THR A 554 34.44 -0.90 -34.43
C THR A 554 34.01 -0.19 -33.15
N ALA A 555 34.21 1.13 -33.09
CA ALA A 555 33.85 1.96 -31.94
C ALA A 555 32.55 2.76 -32.16
N THR A 556 31.60 2.21 -32.92
CA THR A 556 30.23 2.74 -32.97
C THR A 556 29.48 2.42 -31.68
N ASN A 557 28.18 2.73 -31.59
CA ASN A 557 27.34 2.22 -30.50
C ASN A 557 26.26 1.32 -31.13
N PRO A 558 26.40 -0.03 -31.07
CA PRO A 558 27.35 -0.81 -30.25
C PRO A 558 28.83 -0.74 -30.68
N VAL A 559 29.71 -0.92 -29.69
CA VAL A 559 31.16 -1.13 -29.85
C VAL A 559 31.40 -2.62 -30.05
N ASP A 560 31.91 -3.03 -31.21
CA ASP A 560 32.33 -4.40 -31.47
C ASP A 560 33.84 -4.53 -31.26
N ALA A 561 34.22 -5.10 -30.13
CA ALA A 561 35.62 -5.35 -29.74
C ALA A 561 36.23 -6.55 -30.47
N THR A 562 35.45 -7.28 -31.28
CA THR A 562 35.83 -8.53 -31.96
C THR A 562 36.09 -9.71 -31.02
N ALA A 563 36.15 -10.92 -31.60
CA ALA A 563 36.43 -12.14 -30.85
C ALA A 563 37.88 -12.22 -30.31
N ALA A 564 38.78 -11.35 -30.77
CA ALA A 564 40.19 -11.33 -30.41
C ALA A 564 40.53 -10.36 -29.26
N VAL A 565 39.52 -9.69 -28.67
CA VAL A 565 39.73 -8.79 -27.53
C VAL A 565 40.28 -9.57 -26.33
N SER A 566 41.33 -9.03 -25.70
CA SER A 566 41.85 -9.54 -24.43
C SER A 566 41.11 -8.97 -23.22
N GLU A 567 41.32 -9.55 -22.03
CA GLU A 567 40.72 -9.06 -20.80
C GLU A 567 41.08 -7.60 -20.49
N GLU A 568 42.35 -7.22 -20.68
CA GLU A 568 42.86 -5.88 -20.41
C GLU A 568 42.26 -4.83 -21.35
N GLN A 569 42.17 -5.16 -22.65
CA GLN A 569 41.59 -4.26 -23.66
C GLN A 569 40.10 -4.02 -23.41
N LEU A 570 39.34 -5.07 -23.07
CA LEU A 570 37.92 -4.94 -22.74
C LEU A 570 37.72 -4.09 -21.47
N ARG A 571 38.56 -4.30 -20.44
CA ARG A 571 38.55 -3.50 -19.21
C ARG A 571 38.82 -2.02 -19.49
N ALA A 572 39.82 -1.73 -20.32
CA ALA A 572 40.15 -0.36 -20.71
C ALA A 572 39.00 0.32 -21.47
N CYS A 573 38.38 -0.38 -22.42
CA CYS A 573 37.22 0.10 -23.18
C CYS A 573 36.03 0.44 -22.27
N VAL A 574 35.63 -0.49 -21.39
CA VAL A 574 34.50 -0.28 -20.46
C VAL A 574 34.77 0.91 -19.53
N ARG A 575 36.01 1.07 -19.06
CA ARG A 575 36.40 2.20 -18.21
C ARG A 575 36.30 3.54 -18.93
N LEU A 576 36.76 3.63 -20.19
CA LEU A 576 36.64 4.85 -21.00
C LEU A 576 35.18 5.24 -21.21
N LEU A 577 34.32 4.28 -21.58
CA LEU A 577 32.90 4.51 -21.78
C LEU A 577 32.21 4.96 -20.48
N ALA A 578 32.50 4.29 -19.36
CA ALA A 578 31.95 4.65 -18.06
C ALA A 578 32.40 6.05 -17.61
N ALA A 579 33.65 6.44 -17.85
CA ALA A 579 34.18 7.76 -17.47
C ALA A 579 33.76 8.91 -18.41
N SER A 580 33.28 8.61 -19.63
CA SER A 580 33.11 9.58 -20.72
C SER A 580 32.16 10.76 -20.49
N GLY A 581 31.29 10.73 -19.47
CA GLY A 581 30.19 11.72 -19.37
C GLY A 581 29.01 11.50 -20.34
N ARG A 582 29.22 10.76 -21.44
CA ARG A 582 28.29 10.68 -22.59
C ARG A 582 27.17 9.65 -22.49
N VAL A 583 27.42 8.56 -21.76
CA VAL A 583 26.43 7.51 -21.49
C VAL A 583 26.09 7.47 -20.00
N ASP A 584 24.99 6.84 -19.63
CA ASP A 584 24.54 6.72 -18.24
C ASP A 584 24.69 5.29 -17.70
N ALA A 585 24.89 4.31 -18.59
CA ALA A 585 25.17 2.90 -18.28
C ALA A 585 26.01 2.25 -19.39
N VAL A 586 26.69 1.13 -19.06
CA VAL A 586 27.41 0.29 -20.03
C VAL A 586 26.88 -1.14 -19.96
N LEU A 587 26.38 -1.65 -21.09
CA LEU A 587 25.99 -3.06 -21.25
C LEU A 587 27.09 -3.81 -22.01
N VAL A 588 27.59 -4.91 -21.44
CA VAL A 588 28.67 -5.69 -22.02
C VAL A 588 28.15 -7.09 -22.37
N ALA A 589 27.89 -7.33 -23.65
CA ALA A 589 27.43 -8.60 -24.17
C ALA A 589 28.61 -9.49 -24.57
N LEU A 590 28.77 -10.63 -23.90
CA LEU A 590 29.90 -11.52 -24.11
C LEU A 590 29.43 -12.91 -24.52
N VAL A 591 30.18 -13.50 -25.45
CA VAL A 591 30.06 -14.90 -25.84
C VAL A 591 31.42 -15.59 -25.66
N PRO A 592 31.50 -16.78 -25.05
CA PRO A 592 32.74 -17.53 -24.98
C PRO A 592 33.28 -17.86 -26.38
N THR A 593 34.57 -17.65 -26.60
CA THR A 593 35.24 -17.99 -27.86
C THR A 593 36.46 -18.85 -27.62
N ALA A 594 36.78 -19.72 -28.59
CA ALA A 594 38.02 -20.50 -28.54
C ALA A 594 39.28 -19.61 -28.55
N VAL A 595 39.17 -18.38 -29.09
CA VAL A 595 40.27 -17.40 -29.14
C VAL A 595 40.63 -16.91 -27.74
N ALA A 596 39.66 -16.45 -26.96
CA ALA A 596 39.88 -16.05 -25.57
C ALA A 596 40.30 -17.24 -24.69
N ALA A 597 39.73 -18.43 -24.93
CA ALA A 597 40.12 -19.64 -24.22
C ALA A 597 41.58 -20.03 -24.47
N ALA A 598 42.09 -19.85 -25.70
CA ALA A 598 43.46 -20.19 -26.07
C ALA A 598 44.51 -19.29 -25.41
N THR A 599 44.16 -18.05 -25.06
CA THR A 599 45.04 -17.12 -24.32
C THR A 599 44.91 -17.26 -22.80
N GLY A 600 43.94 -18.04 -22.32
CA GLY A 600 43.59 -18.12 -20.90
C GLY A 600 42.79 -16.92 -20.39
N ASP A 601 42.33 -16.05 -21.29
CA ASP A 601 41.52 -14.89 -20.94
C ASP A 601 40.11 -15.31 -20.53
N ALA A 602 39.64 -14.80 -19.40
CA ALA A 602 38.25 -14.92 -18.99
C ALA A 602 37.61 -13.53 -19.07
N LEU A 603 37.00 -13.19 -20.21
CA LEU A 603 36.50 -11.83 -20.48
C LEU A 603 35.58 -11.26 -19.40
N VAL A 604 34.85 -12.09 -18.67
CA VAL A 604 34.02 -11.69 -17.51
C VAL A 604 34.86 -11.03 -16.40
N ARG A 605 36.14 -11.41 -16.24
CA ARG A 605 37.07 -10.82 -15.28
C ARG A 605 37.39 -9.36 -15.58
N SER A 606 37.30 -8.93 -16.84
CA SER A 606 37.44 -7.52 -17.22
C SER A 606 36.42 -6.62 -16.52
N LEU A 607 35.26 -7.17 -16.13
CA LEU A 607 34.20 -6.46 -15.44
C LEU A 607 34.31 -6.55 -13.92
N THR A 608 34.94 -7.61 -13.38
CA THR A 608 34.96 -7.90 -11.93
C THR A 608 36.27 -7.52 -11.23
N HIS A 609 37.39 -7.44 -11.96
CA HIS A 609 38.68 -7.00 -11.44
C HIS A 609 38.97 -5.57 -11.90
N THR A 610 38.42 -4.59 -11.19
CA THR A 610 38.67 -3.17 -11.41
C THR A 610 39.36 -2.58 -10.18
N PRO A 611 40.65 -2.23 -10.25
CA PRO A 611 41.41 -1.72 -9.10
C PRO A 611 41.02 -0.29 -8.67
N ASP A 612 40.17 0.39 -9.43
CA ASP A 612 39.67 1.73 -9.12
C ASP A 612 38.38 1.70 -8.31
N ARG A 613 38.29 2.60 -7.32
CA ARG A 613 37.14 2.86 -6.43
C ARG A 613 35.77 2.67 -7.09
N ARG A 614 34.82 2.10 -6.34
CA ARG A 614 33.34 2.19 -6.46
C ARG A 614 32.84 2.84 -7.77
N ARG A 615 32.30 2.03 -8.69
CA ARG A 615 31.82 2.47 -10.02
C ARG A 615 30.82 3.63 -9.91
N ASP A 616 31.04 4.69 -10.69
CA ASP A 616 30.13 5.85 -10.78
C ASP A 616 28.92 5.60 -11.71
N ARG A 617 29.00 4.57 -12.56
CA ARG A 617 27.95 4.21 -13.51
C ARG A 617 27.68 2.70 -13.47
N PRO A 618 26.43 2.29 -13.69
CA PRO A 618 26.09 0.87 -13.76
C PRO A 618 26.78 0.21 -14.95
N VAL A 619 27.48 -0.89 -14.66
CA VAL A 619 28.02 -1.81 -15.66
C VAL A 619 27.28 -3.14 -15.52
N VAL A 620 26.74 -3.63 -16.62
CA VAL A 620 25.90 -4.83 -16.65
C VAL A 620 26.46 -5.80 -17.68
N ALA A 621 26.56 -7.07 -17.32
CA ALA A 621 26.97 -8.12 -18.25
C ALA A 621 25.75 -8.83 -18.85
N VAL A 622 25.85 -9.20 -20.13
CA VAL A 622 24.91 -10.13 -20.78
C VAL A 622 25.73 -11.32 -21.26
N LEU A 623 25.45 -12.49 -20.71
CA LEU A 623 26.17 -13.73 -20.98
C LEU A 623 25.17 -14.74 -21.55
N LEU A 624 25.11 -14.84 -22.87
CA LEU A 624 24.08 -15.60 -23.59
C LEU A 624 24.18 -17.12 -23.36
N ASP A 625 25.31 -17.60 -22.86
CA ASP A 625 25.59 -19.01 -22.60
C ASP A 625 25.28 -19.45 -21.16
N GLN A 626 24.82 -18.53 -20.28
CA GLN A 626 24.56 -18.88 -18.89
C GLN A 626 23.19 -19.53 -18.69
N ASP A 627 23.09 -20.45 -17.72
CA ASP A 627 21.86 -21.18 -17.41
C ASP A 627 20.85 -20.37 -16.56
N LEU A 628 21.35 -19.48 -15.71
CA LEU A 628 20.51 -18.73 -14.76
C LEU A 628 20.06 -17.40 -15.39
N PRO A 629 18.79 -16.98 -15.22
CA PRO A 629 18.31 -15.71 -15.77
C PRO A 629 19.16 -14.50 -15.37
N VAL A 630 19.59 -14.47 -14.09
CA VAL A 630 20.50 -13.47 -13.55
C VAL A 630 21.38 -14.07 -12.47
N ARG A 631 22.64 -13.62 -12.40
CA ARG A 631 23.60 -13.92 -11.33
C ARG A 631 24.37 -12.67 -10.93
N LEU A 632 24.75 -12.56 -9.66
CA LEU A 632 25.66 -11.52 -9.19
C LEU A 632 27.08 -12.06 -9.21
N LEU A 633 27.90 -11.52 -10.11
CA LEU A 633 29.32 -11.86 -10.23
C LEU A 633 30.11 -11.14 -9.12
N PRO A 634 30.85 -11.86 -8.27
CA PRO A 634 31.72 -11.24 -7.28
C PRO A 634 32.78 -10.36 -7.95
N ALA A 635 32.97 -9.15 -7.43
CA ALA A 635 34.00 -8.20 -7.84
C ALA A 635 34.74 -7.69 -6.59
N GLU A 636 35.94 -7.13 -6.76
CA GLU A 636 36.74 -6.63 -5.63
C GLU A 636 35.99 -5.58 -4.79
N ASP A 637 35.22 -4.71 -5.47
CA ASP A 637 34.46 -3.59 -4.88
C ASP A 637 32.93 -3.81 -4.87
N GLY A 638 32.45 -5.05 -4.92
CA GLY A 638 31.02 -5.37 -4.86
C GLY A 638 30.60 -6.51 -5.79
N THR A 639 29.51 -6.33 -6.53
CA THR A 639 29.06 -7.34 -7.51
C THR A 639 28.67 -6.70 -8.84
N VAL A 640 28.75 -7.47 -9.93
CA VAL A 640 28.28 -7.08 -11.27
C VAL A 640 27.13 -8.00 -11.67
N PRO A 641 25.94 -7.47 -12.01
CA PRO A 641 24.84 -8.31 -12.44
C PRO A 641 25.10 -8.82 -13.86
N ALA A 642 24.94 -10.13 -14.05
CA ALA A 642 25.06 -10.79 -15.34
C ALA A 642 23.74 -11.47 -15.70
N TYR A 643 23.19 -11.14 -16.88
CA TYR A 643 21.89 -11.62 -17.36
C TYR A 643 22.05 -12.60 -18.50
N ALA A 644 21.21 -13.64 -18.55
CA ALA A 644 21.22 -14.62 -19.64
C ALA A 644 20.66 -14.03 -20.94
N ASP A 645 19.81 -13.01 -20.79
CA ASP A 645 19.01 -12.45 -21.87
C ASP A 645 19.19 -10.92 -21.92
N PRO A 646 19.46 -10.34 -23.11
CA PRO A 646 19.60 -8.89 -23.24
C PRO A 646 18.35 -8.09 -22.84
N GLN A 647 17.14 -8.63 -23.07
CA GLN A 647 15.88 -7.95 -22.77
C GLN A 647 15.70 -7.81 -21.25
N ALA A 648 16.04 -8.85 -20.48
CA ALA A 648 16.05 -8.78 -19.01
C ALA A 648 17.00 -7.68 -18.49
N ALA A 649 18.22 -7.60 -19.03
CA ALA A 649 19.19 -6.57 -18.65
C ALA A 649 18.70 -5.15 -19.00
N ALA A 650 18.14 -4.97 -20.21
CA ALA A 650 17.60 -3.71 -20.67
C ALA A 650 16.39 -3.25 -19.83
N HIS A 651 15.47 -4.16 -19.49
CA HIS A 651 14.33 -3.84 -18.63
C HIS A 651 14.75 -3.45 -17.21
N ALA A 652 15.71 -4.17 -16.61
CA ALA A 652 16.25 -3.80 -15.30
C ALA A 652 16.85 -2.37 -15.32
N LEU A 653 17.60 -2.03 -16.37
CA LEU A 653 18.17 -0.68 -16.54
C LEU A 653 17.10 0.39 -16.76
N ASP A 654 16.06 0.14 -17.55
CA ASP A 654 14.98 1.13 -17.70
C ASP A 654 14.24 1.34 -16.37
N HIS A 655 14.00 0.29 -15.58
CA HIS A 655 13.42 0.43 -14.23
C HIS A 655 14.30 1.30 -13.33
N ALA A 656 15.63 1.11 -13.36
CA ALA A 656 16.57 1.94 -12.61
C ALA A 656 16.61 3.38 -13.12
N ALA A 657 16.59 3.60 -14.43
CA ALA A 657 16.53 4.94 -15.03
C ALA A 657 15.19 5.64 -14.73
N ALA A 658 14.07 4.91 -14.75
CA ALA A 658 12.75 5.41 -14.39
C ALA A 658 12.71 5.88 -12.93
N ARG A 659 13.36 5.13 -12.04
CA ARG A 659 13.56 5.53 -10.64
C ARG A 659 14.37 6.82 -10.54
N THR A 660 15.50 6.96 -11.23
CA THR A 660 16.28 8.21 -11.25
C THR A 660 15.43 9.39 -11.73
N ARG A 661 14.70 9.22 -12.84
CA ARG A 661 13.77 10.24 -13.36
C ARG A 661 12.69 10.62 -12.35
N TRP A 662 12.21 9.68 -11.55
CA TRP A 662 11.22 9.94 -10.52
C TRP A 662 11.82 10.67 -9.31
N LEU A 663 13.01 10.28 -8.84
CA LEU A 663 13.72 10.92 -7.73
C LEU A 663 14.08 12.38 -8.04
N ALA A 664 14.41 12.68 -9.30
CA ALA A 664 14.68 14.03 -9.77
C ALA A 664 13.45 14.95 -9.77
N ARG A 665 12.22 14.41 -9.62
CA ARG A 665 11.01 15.25 -9.57
C ARG A 665 10.94 15.96 -8.22
N PRO A 666 10.64 17.28 -8.22
CA PRO A 666 10.38 17.97 -6.98
C PRO A 666 9.22 17.29 -6.24
N PRO A 667 9.18 17.37 -4.89
CA PRO A 667 8.10 16.78 -4.08
C PRO A 667 6.67 17.18 -4.52
N GLY A 668 6.53 18.26 -5.31
CA GLY A 668 5.25 18.76 -5.77
C GLY A 668 4.43 19.35 -4.62
N THR A 669 3.50 20.24 -4.95
CA THR A 669 2.49 20.73 -4.01
C THR A 669 1.16 20.07 -4.36
N VAL A 670 0.35 19.78 -3.34
CA VAL A 670 -1.05 19.41 -3.58
C VAL A 670 -1.77 20.68 -4.04
N PRO A 671 -2.31 20.74 -5.27
CA PRO A 671 -3.01 21.94 -5.71
C PRO A 671 -4.32 22.08 -4.94
N GLU A 672 -4.61 23.29 -4.45
CA GLU A 672 -5.99 23.67 -4.12
C GLU A 672 -6.75 23.82 -5.44
N LEU A 673 -7.88 23.14 -5.55
CA LEU A 673 -8.69 23.12 -6.75
C LEU A 673 -9.94 23.98 -6.51
N ASP A 674 -10.08 25.05 -7.29
CA ASP A 674 -11.25 25.92 -7.25
C ASP A 674 -12.49 25.23 -7.85
N GLY A 675 -13.67 25.61 -7.38
CA GLY A 675 -14.94 25.14 -7.93
C GLY A 675 -15.33 23.71 -7.54
N ILE A 676 -14.70 23.14 -6.51
CA ILE A 676 -15.13 21.89 -5.90
C ILE A 676 -16.32 22.16 -4.95
N ASP A 677 -17.41 21.43 -5.17
CA ASP A 677 -18.61 21.42 -4.33
C ASP A 677 -18.72 20.06 -3.64
N ALA A 678 -17.85 19.83 -2.66
CA ALA A 678 -17.86 18.61 -1.86
C ALA A 678 -19.22 18.38 -1.16
N PRO A 679 -19.92 19.39 -0.59
CA PRO A 679 -21.25 19.20 -0.03
C PRO A 679 -22.25 18.60 -1.03
N ARG A 680 -22.29 19.10 -2.27
CA ARG A 680 -23.15 18.51 -3.31
C ARG A 680 -22.78 17.07 -3.61
N ALA A 681 -21.48 16.75 -3.71
CA ALA A 681 -21.03 15.38 -3.90
C ALA A 681 -21.48 14.44 -2.77
N HIS A 682 -21.38 14.88 -1.51
CA HIS A 682 -21.84 14.10 -0.35
C HIS A 682 -23.35 13.89 -0.39
N ALA A 683 -24.13 14.94 -0.68
CA ALA A 683 -25.58 14.82 -0.79
C ALA A 683 -26.03 13.81 -1.87
N THR A 684 -25.33 13.77 -3.02
CA THR A 684 -25.60 12.76 -4.06
C THR A 684 -25.32 11.33 -3.57
N VAL A 685 -24.23 11.13 -2.81
CA VAL A 685 -23.87 9.82 -2.26
C VAL A 685 -24.82 9.39 -1.15
N GLU A 686 -25.14 10.28 -0.22
CA GLU A 686 -26.08 10.04 0.88
C GLU A 686 -27.47 9.68 0.34
N ALA A 687 -28.01 10.45 -0.61
CA ALA A 687 -29.29 10.16 -1.22
C ALA A 687 -29.33 8.78 -1.92
N TYR A 688 -28.21 8.34 -2.49
CA TYR A 688 -28.10 7.00 -3.07
C TYR A 688 -28.07 5.91 -2.00
N LEU A 689 -27.28 6.08 -0.94
CA LEU A 689 -27.15 5.13 0.16
C LEU A 689 -28.43 5.00 0.99
N ASP A 690 -29.20 6.08 1.15
CA ASP A 690 -30.52 6.04 1.77
C ASP A 690 -31.48 5.10 1.02
N GLN A 691 -31.35 5.03 -0.30
CA GLN A 691 -32.14 4.13 -1.15
C GLN A 691 -31.51 2.74 -1.28
N HIS A 692 -30.19 2.63 -1.09
CA HIS A 692 -29.40 1.41 -1.25
C HIS A 692 -28.46 1.22 -0.05
N PRO A 693 -28.96 0.77 1.11
CA PRO A 693 -28.16 0.68 2.34
C PRO A 693 -26.95 -0.25 2.23
N GLU A 694 -27.05 -1.29 1.39
CA GLU A 694 -25.96 -2.24 1.10
C GLU A 694 -24.93 -1.69 0.08
N GLY A 695 -25.10 -0.44 -0.36
CA GLY A 695 -24.33 0.18 -1.41
C GLY A 695 -24.69 -0.31 -2.82
N GLY A 696 -23.89 0.10 -3.81
CA GLY A 696 -24.10 -0.28 -5.19
C GLY A 696 -23.37 0.59 -6.20
N TRP A 697 -23.73 0.45 -7.47
CA TRP A 697 -23.18 1.23 -8.57
C TRP A 697 -24.12 2.37 -8.97
N LEU A 698 -23.59 3.59 -8.96
CA LEU A 698 -24.31 4.78 -9.42
C LEU A 698 -24.69 4.67 -10.90
N GLY A 699 -25.87 5.20 -11.23
CA GLY A 699 -26.31 5.38 -12.61
C GLY A 699 -25.49 6.47 -13.33
N PRO A 700 -25.63 6.57 -14.67
CA PRO A 700 -24.88 7.55 -15.46
C PRO A 700 -25.15 9.01 -15.09
N ARG A 701 -26.36 9.34 -14.63
CA ARG A 701 -26.73 10.71 -14.24
C ARG A 701 -26.08 11.07 -12.91
N GLU A 702 -26.28 10.25 -11.89
CA GLU A 702 -25.81 10.49 -10.53
C GLU A 702 -24.28 10.59 -10.48
N CYS A 703 -23.56 9.74 -11.21
CA CYS A 703 -22.11 9.83 -11.22
C CYS A 703 -21.57 10.94 -12.13
N ALA A 704 -22.34 11.41 -13.12
CA ALA A 704 -21.95 12.63 -13.84
C ALA A 704 -22.07 13.85 -12.92
N GLU A 705 -23.13 13.93 -12.12
CA GLU A 705 -23.27 14.96 -11.09
C GLU A 705 -22.14 14.89 -10.06
N LEU A 706 -21.78 13.68 -9.62
CA LEU A 706 -20.67 13.46 -8.69
C LEU A 706 -19.33 13.93 -9.27
N LEU A 707 -19.03 13.58 -10.54
CA LEU A 707 -17.80 13.99 -11.21
C LEU A 707 -17.73 15.51 -11.44
N ASP A 708 -18.86 16.12 -11.82
CA ASP A 708 -18.96 17.56 -12.03
C ASP A 708 -18.76 18.35 -10.73
N ALA A 709 -19.23 17.83 -9.59
CA ALA A 709 -19.01 18.44 -8.28
C ALA A 709 -17.51 18.54 -7.91
N TYR A 710 -16.65 17.73 -8.52
CA TYR A 710 -15.18 17.80 -8.37
C TYR A 710 -14.47 18.45 -9.57
N GLY A 711 -15.22 19.06 -10.50
CA GLY A 711 -14.66 19.70 -11.70
C GLY A 711 -13.99 18.72 -12.67
N ILE A 712 -14.29 17.41 -12.57
CA ILE A 712 -13.70 16.38 -13.43
C ILE A 712 -14.37 16.48 -14.80
N ARG A 713 -13.64 16.98 -15.80
CA ARG A 713 -14.18 17.20 -17.15
C ARG A 713 -14.60 15.88 -17.80
N GLN A 714 -15.89 15.77 -18.10
CA GLN A 714 -16.47 14.67 -18.84
C GLN A 714 -16.54 14.99 -20.34
N LEU A 715 -16.53 13.96 -21.18
CA LEU A 715 -16.98 14.14 -22.55
C LEU A 715 -18.47 14.48 -22.54
N ALA A 716 -18.88 15.40 -23.41
CA ALA A 716 -20.29 15.74 -23.56
C ALA A 716 -21.11 14.46 -23.81
N TRP A 717 -22.21 14.31 -23.10
CA TRP A 717 -23.02 13.10 -23.15
C TRP A 717 -24.50 13.44 -23.02
N ALA A 718 -25.36 12.51 -23.42
CA ALA A 718 -26.80 12.62 -23.23
C ALA A 718 -27.39 11.25 -22.92
N TRP A 719 -28.50 11.28 -22.18
CA TRP A 719 -29.33 10.11 -21.93
C TRP A 719 -30.48 10.09 -22.93
N ALA A 720 -30.76 8.92 -23.51
CA ALA A 720 -31.88 8.71 -24.40
C ALA A 720 -32.68 7.47 -23.98
N GLU A 721 -34.00 7.63 -23.85
CA GLU A 721 -34.93 6.56 -23.48
C GLU A 721 -35.70 6.04 -24.70
N THR A 722 -35.57 6.74 -25.83
CA THR A 722 -36.20 6.37 -27.10
C THR A 722 -35.21 6.45 -28.25
N GLU A 723 -35.57 5.80 -29.35
CA GLU A 723 -34.83 5.88 -30.62
C GLU A 723 -34.70 7.32 -31.12
N ASP A 724 -35.78 8.11 -31.03
CA ASP A 724 -35.79 9.51 -31.47
C ASP A 724 -34.90 10.39 -30.58
N ASP A 725 -34.93 10.18 -29.27
CA ASP A 725 -34.03 10.88 -28.34
C ASP A 725 -32.56 10.58 -28.64
N ALA A 726 -32.24 9.33 -28.99
CA ALA A 726 -30.88 8.91 -29.30
C ALA A 726 -30.36 9.62 -30.57
N VAL A 727 -31.23 9.79 -31.58
CA VAL A 727 -30.89 10.52 -32.81
C VAL A 727 -30.69 12.01 -32.55
N LEU A 728 -31.62 12.65 -31.83
CA LEU A 728 -31.51 14.06 -31.46
C LEU A 728 -30.26 14.33 -30.62
N ALA A 729 -29.96 13.44 -29.67
CA ALA A 729 -28.75 13.48 -28.87
C ALA A 729 -27.49 13.33 -29.74
N ALA A 730 -27.48 12.36 -30.67
CA ALA A 730 -26.36 12.11 -31.55
C ALA A 730 -26.05 13.31 -32.45
N GLU A 731 -27.09 13.94 -33.02
CA GLU A 731 -26.94 15.10 -33.89
C GLU A 731 -26.35 16.31 -33.13
N ARG A 732 -26.76 16.50 -31.87
CA ARG A 732 -26.23 17.55 -31.00
C ARG A 732 -24.80 17.29 -30.54
N LEU A 733 -24.44 16.03 -30.29
CA LEU A 733 -23.18 15.64 -29.65
C LEU A 733 -22.07 15.20 -30.62
N LYS A 734 -22.36 15.07 -31.92
CA LYS A 734 -21.38 14.61 -32.89
C LYS A 734 -20.13 15.50 -32.88
N GLY A 735 -18.96 14.85 -32.84
CA GLY A 735 -17.68 15.55 -32.99
C GLY A 735 -17.45 16.03 -34.44
N PRO A 736 -16.31 16.66 -34.73
CA PRO A 736 -15.95 17.13 -36.08
C PRO A 736 -16.04 16.03 -37.15
N ASP A 737 -15.75 14.78 -36.77
CA ASP A 737 -15.81 13.62 -37.66
C ASP A 737 -17.23 13.06 -37.87
N GLY A 738 -18.25 13.63 -37.21
CA GLY A 738 -19.65 13.20 -37.29
C GLY A 738 -19.92 11.84 -36.62
N LEU A 739 -19.00 11.33 -35.81
CA LEU A 739 -19.07 10.00 -35.19
C LEU A 739 -19.56 10.07 -33.74
N VAL A 740 -20.46 9.16 -33.39
CA VAL A 740 -21.00 8.98 -32.04
C VAL A 740 -20.91 7.52 -31.58
N VAL A 741 -21.13 7.33 -30.29
CA VAL A 741 -21.15 6.05 -29.60
C VAL A 741 -22.47 5.92 -28.86
N LEU A 742 -23.10 4.75 -28.97
CA LEU A 742 -24.28 4.37 -28.19
C LEU A 742 -23.91 3.26 -27.20
N LYS A 743 -24.31 3.42 -25.93
CA LYS A 743 -24.05 2.46 -24.86
C LYS A 743 -25.35 2.15 -24.13
N ALA A 744 -25.83 0.91 -24.19
CA ALA A 744 -27.00 0.52 -23.42
C ALA A 744 -26.69 0.49 -21.91
N HIS A 745 -27.71 0.74 -21.09
CA HIS A 745 -27.61 0.72 -19.64
C HIS A 745 -28.84 0.10 -18.97
N TRP A 746 -28.56 -0.69 -17.92
CA TRP A 746 -29.53 -1.16 -16.95
C TRP A 746 -28.85 -1.39 -15.59
N PRO A 747 -29.61 -1.39 -14.49
CA PRO A 747 -29.06 -1.71 -13.16
C PRO A 747 -28.31 -3.04 -13.15
N GLY A 748 -27.06 -3.04 -12.69
CA GLY A 748 -26.20 -4.22 -12.64
C GLY A 748 -25.29 -4.44 -13.86
N LEU A 749 -25.45 -3.69 -14.96
CA LEU A 749 -24.54 -3.79 -16.11
C LEU A 749 -23.20 -3.09 -15.86
N LEU A 750 -22.18 -3.88 -15.50
CA LEU A 750 -20.82 -3.37 -15.26
C LEU A 750 -19.92 -3.43 -16.49
N HIS A 751 -19.94 -4.53 -17.24
CA HIS A 751 -19.04 -4.78 -18.37
C HIS A 751 -19.78 -4.76 -19.71
N LYS A 752 -20.13 -3.55 -20.15
CA LYS A 752 -20.89 -3.31 -21.40
C LYS A 752 -20.28 -4.01 -22.63
N SER A 753 -18.95 -4.08 -22.73
CA SER A 753 -18.28 -4.74 -23.86
C SER A 753 -18.44 -6.25 -23.86
N GLN A 754 -18.49 -6.88 -22.68
CA GLN A 754 -18.65 -8.34 -22.55
C GLN A 754 -20.06 -8.76 -22.96
N GLU A 755 -21.07 -7.94 -22.62
CA GLU A 755 -22.46 -8.14 -23.04
C GLU A 755 -22.73 -7.65 -24.47
N HIS A 756 -21.72 -7.12 -25.18
CA HIS A 756 -21.89 -6.48 -26.49
C HIS A 756 -22.97 -5.38 -26.49
N ALA A 757 -23.04 -4.60 -25.41
CA ALA A 757 -23.94 -3.48 -25.15
C ALA A 757 -23.32 -2.12 -25.56
N LEU A 758 -22.45 -2.12 -26.59
CA LEU A 758 -21.83 -0.93 -27.18
C LEU A 758 -21.87 -0.99 -28.71
N HIS A 759 -22.22 0.14 -29.33
CA HIS A 759 -22.02 0.39 -30.75
C HIS A 759 -21.10 1.60 -30.94
N LEU A 760 -20.01 1.42 -31.66
CA LEU A 760 -18.98 2.43 -31.93
C LEU A 760 -19.03 2.89 -33.39
N ASP A 761 -18.36 4.01 -33.69
CA ASP A 761 -18.20 4.56 -35.04
C ASP A 761 -19.54 4.80 -35.78
N LEU A 762 -20.62 5.15 -35.05
CA LEU A 762 -21.92 5.41 -35.64
C LEU A 762 -21.95 6.79 -36.30
N ARG A 763 -22.45 6.84 -37.54
CA ARG A 763 -22.56 8.06 -38.35
C ARG A 763 -23.97 8.25 -38.88
N GLY A 764 -24.57 9.38 -38.52
CA GLY A 764 -25.88 9.80 -39.01
C GLY A 764 -27.05 8.99 -38.45
N ASP A 765 -28.25 9.52 -38.65
CA ASP A 765 -29.48 9.05 -38.02
C ASP A 765 -29.75 7.57 -38.26
N ALA A 766 -29.58 7.09 -39.50
CA ALA A 766 -29.91 5.71 -39.87
C ALA A 766 -29.11 4.68 -39.05
N GLN A 767 -27.82 4.94 -38.82
CA GLN A 767 -26.97 4.02 -38.05
C GLN A 767 -27.29 4.08 -36.55
N VAL A 768 -27.60 5.27 -36.02
CA VAL A 768 -28.02 5.46 -34.63
C VAL A 768 -29.34 4.75 -34.35
N ARG A 769 -30.32 4.89 -35.24
CA ARG A 769 -31.61 4.18 -35.14
C ARG A 769 -31.44 2.67 -35.20
N ALA A 770 -30.63 2.17 -36.12
CA ALA A 770 -30.33 0.75 -36.23
C ALA A 770 -29.66 0.20 -34.95
N ALA A 771 -28.70 0.94 -34.39
CA ALA A 771 -28.03 0.57 -33.15
C ALA A 771 -28.98 0.57 -31.93
N TYR A 772 -29.88 1.55 -31.84
CA TYR A 772 -30.89 1.59 -30.78
C TYR A 772 -31.84 0.39 -30.86
N ARG A 773 -32.36 0.09 -32.05
CA ARG A 773 -33.25 -1.07 -32.28
C ARG A 773 -32.56 -2.39 -31.99
N ASP A 774 -31.27 -2.52 -32.31
CA ASP A 774 -30.49 -3.71 -31.92
C ASP A 774 -30.47 -3.89 -30.40
N PHE A 775 -30.26 -2.82 -29.63
CA PHE A 775 -30.32 -2.91 -28.17
C PHE A 775 -31.73 -3.19 -27.66
N ASP A 776 -32.77 -2.58 -28.23
CA ASP A 776 -34.15 -2.84 -27.83
C ASP A 776 -34.56 -4.30 -28.06
N VAL A 777 -34.17 -4.87 -29.22
CA VAL A 777 -34.41 -6.30 -29.53
C VAL A 777 -33.67 -7.22 -28.57
N ARG A 778 -32.41 -6.91 -28.24
CA ARG A 778 -31.56 -7.79 -27.41
C ARG A 778 -31.78 -7.62 -25.91
N PHE A 779 -32.13 -6.42 -25.48
CA PHE A 779 -32.10 -6.00 -24.08
C PHE A 779 -33.35 -5.23 -23.65
N GLY A 780 -34.40 -5.07 -24.46
CA GLY A 780 -35.54 -4.20 -24.13
C GLY A 780 -36.29 -4.54 -22.83
N HIS A 781 -36.15 -5.77 -22.31
CA HIS A 781 -36.69 -6.18 -21.01
C HIS A 781 -35.80 -5.81 -19.81
N LEU A 782 -34.55 -5.42 -20.05
CA LEU A 782 -33.56 -5.03 -19.04
C LEU A 782 -33.19 -3.54 -19.17
N MET A 783 -33.02 -3.07 -20.40
CA MET A 783 -32.51 -1.75 -20.75
C MET A 783 -33.43 -0.66 -20.24
N THR A 784 -32.84 0.27 -19.51
CA THR A 784 -33.50 1.49 -19.00
C THR A 784 -33.26 2.71 -19.89
N GLY A 785 -32.24 2.64 -20.76
CA GLY A 785 -31.94 3.67 -21.75
C GLY A 785 -30.53 3.50 -22.32
N VAL A 786 -30.12 4.47 -23.12
CA VAL A 786 -28.80 4.52 -23.75
C VAL A 786 -28.07 5.82 -23.43
N VAL A 787 -26.77 5.71 -23.21
CA VAL A 787 -25.85 6.85 -23.16
C VAL A 787 -25.32 7.12 -24.56
N VAL A 788 -25.48 8.35 -25.02
CA VAL A 788 -24.97 8.85 -26.30
C VAL A 788 -23.80 9.79 -26.06
N GLN A 789 -22.68 9.56 -26.75
CA GLN A 789 -21.44 10.34 -26.60
C GLN A 789 -20.73 10.54 -27.96
N PRO A 790 -19.90 11.59 -28.13
CA PRO A 790 -18.96 11.66 -29.23
C PRO A 790 -17.94 10.54 -29.13
N LEU A 791 -17.43 10.09 -30.28
CA LEU A 791 -16.28 9.20 -30.31
C LEU A 791 -15.02 9.93 -29.84
N ALA A 792 -14.35 9.41 -28.80
CA ALA A 792 -13.12 10.00 -28.29
C ALA A 792 -11.96 9.84 -29.31
N PRO A 793 -11.11 10.86 -29.50
CA PRO A 793 -9.91 10.75 -30.33
C PRO A 793 -8.95 9.71 -29.74
N ALA A 794 -8.24 8.96 -30.59
CA ALA A 794 -7.25 7.99 -30.15
C ALA A 794 -6.14 8.70 -29.36
N ALA A 795 -5.89 8.27 -28.11
CA ALA A 795 -4.81 8.82 -27.30
C ALA A 795 -3.46 8.55 -27.99
N SER A 796 -2.68 9.60 -28.25
CA SER A 796 -1.29 9.49 -28.69
C SER A 796 -0.42 9.05 -27.51
N ASN A 797 -0.36 7.74 -27.25
CA ASN A 797 0.73 7.21 -26.43
C ASN A 797 2.03 7.33 -27.24
N SER A 798 2.97 8.14 -26.74
CA SER A 798 4.35 8.22 -27.23
C SER A 798 5.10 6.93 -26.91
N SER A 799 4.87 5.88 -27.70
CA SER A 799 5.71 4.68 -27.75
C SER A 799 5.60 4.06 -29.16
N PRO A 800 6.69 3.83 -29.92
CA PRO A 800 6.60 3.61 -31.37
C PRO A 800 6.15 2.21 -31.82
N ALA A 801 5.63 1.35 -30.92
CA ALA A 801 5.38 -0.06 -31.23
C ALA A 801 3.98 -0.62 -30.88
N SER A 802 3.00 0.19 -30.45
CA SER A 802 1.62 -0.29 -30.27
C SER A 802 0.68 0.22 -31.35
N SER A 803 -0.01 -0.69 -32.03
CA SER A 803 -1.02 -0.41 -33.04
C SER A 803 -2.06 0.62 -32.57
N ARG A 804 -2.39 1.60 -33.45
CA ARG A 804 -3.39 2.65 -33.22
C ARG A 804 -4.73 2.03 -32.79
N THR A 805 -5.04 2.10 -31.49
CA THR A 805 -6.31 1.62 -30.95
C THR A 805 -7.21 2.82 -30.67
N ARG A 806 -8.37 2.88 -31.35
CA ARG A 806 -9.45 3.83 -31.02
C ARG A 806 -10.08 3.35 -29.71
N SER A 807 -10.15 4.22 -28.71
CA SER A 807 -10.64 3.90 -27.36
C SER A 807 -11.94 4.68 -27.08
N SER A 808 -12.84 4.10 -26.29
CA SER A 808 -14.04 4.73 -25.75
C SER A 808 -13.80 5.56 -24.47
N ALA A 809 -12.56 5.81 -24.06
CA ALA A 809 -12.25 6.47 -22.79
C ALA A 809 -11.26 7.65 -22.93
N PRO A 810 -11.59 8.80 -22.31
CA PRO A 810 -10.78 9.19 -21.14
C PRO A 810 -11.52 9.16 -19.79
N TRP A 811 -12.83 9.40 -19.72
CA TRP A 811 -13.59 9.26 -18.47
C TRP A 811 -15.01 8.83 -18.83
N CYS A 812 -15.27 7.52 -18.72
CA CYS A 812 -16.55 6.93 -19.07
C CYS A 812 -16.92 5.88 -18.03
N PHE A 813 -18.19 5.89 -17.68
CA PHE A 813 -18.94 4.83 -17.01
C PHE A 813 -18.61 3.44 -17.59
N SER A 814 -17.62 2.79 -16.99
CA SER A 814 -17.11 1.41 -17.13
C SER A 814 -16.93 0.82 -18.54
N GLY A 815 -15.71 0.30 -18.80
CA GLY A 815 -15.41 -0.74 -19.79
C GLY A 815 -14.28 -0.43 -20.78
N THR A 816 -13.09 -0.99 -20.54
CA THR A 816 -11.93 -0.98 -21.46
C THR A 816 -12.06 -2.05 -22.57
N ALA A 817 -11.71 -1.69 -23.80
CA ALA A 817 -11.67 -2.61 -24.95
C ALA A 817 -10.37 -3.44 -25.01
N ALA A 818 -10.46 -4.71 -25.42
CA ALA A 818 -9.33 -5.59 -25.76
C ALA A 818 -9.29 -5.87 -27.28
N PRO A 819 -8.12 -6.20 -27.88
CA PRO A 819 -7.95 -6.28 -29.33
C PRO A 819 -8.41 -7.63 -29.93
N ARG A 820 -8.98 -7.60 -31.14
CA ARG A 820 -9.25 -8.79 -31.96
C ARG A 820 -7.96 -9.33 -32.62
N PRO A 821 -7.73 -10.66 -32.66
CA PRO A 821 -6.85 -11.26 -33.64
C PRO A 821 -7.55 -11.34 -35.01
N LYS A 822 -6.81 -11.06 -36.09
CA LYS A 822 -7.27 -11.27 -37.46
C LYS A 822 -7.25 -12.78 -37.78
N CYS A 823 -8.39 -13.38 -38.08
CA CYS A 823 -8.47 -14.64 -38.82
C CYS A 823 -9.42 -14.47 -40.01
N SER A 824 -8.89 -14.58 -41.22
CA SER A 824 -9.64 -14.84 -42.45
C SER A 824 -9.97 -16.35 -42.55
N PRO A 825 -11.05 -16.73 -43.26
CA PRO A 825 -11.66 -18.05 -43.13
C PRO A 825 -11.03 -19.04 -44.11
N THR A 826 -10.71 -20.25 -43.66
CA THR A 826 -10.82 -21.48 -44.48
C THR A 826 -10.54 -22.72 -43.64
N THR A 827 -11.16 -23.82 -44.08
CA THR A 827 -10.98 -25.23 -43.67
C THR A 827 -11.59 -25.70 -42.33
N ARG A 828 -12.78 -26.31 -42.44
CA ARG A 828 -13.20 -27.48 -41.62
C ARG A 828 -12.22 -28.65 -41.87
N PRO A 829 -11.97 -29.53 -40.89
CA PRO A 829 -12.74 -30.77 -40.85
C PRO A 829 -13.11 -31.26 -39.43
N ALA A 830 -14.02 -32.23 -39.45
CA ALA A 830 -14.60 -32.97 -38.34
C ALA A 830 -13.58 -33.87 -37.61
N TRP A 831 -13.86 -34.27 -36.37
CA TRP A 831 -14.46 -35.59 -36.03
C TRP A 831 -14.42 -35.87 -34.52
N HIS A 832 -15.48 -36.59 -34.11
CA HIS A 832 -15.61 -37.50 -32.96
C HIS A 832 -15.77 -37.01 -31.51
N ARG A 833 -17.05 -37.01 -31.12
CA ARG A 833 -17.55 -37.49 -29.81
C ARG A 833 -17.05 -38.92 -29.53
N SER A 834 -16.69 -39.20 -28.28
CA SER A 834 -17.37 -40.22 -27.46
C SER A 834 -17.09 -40.00 -25.96
N PRO A 835 -18.04 -40.36 -25.07
CA PRO A 835 -18.07 -39.97 -23.66
C PRO A 835 -17.63 -41.13 -22.74
N THR A 836 -17.36 -40.86 -21.47
CA THR A 836 -17.70 -41.79 -20.37
C THR A 836 -17.49 -41.13 -19.01
N THR A 837 -18.60 -40.97 -18.29
CA THR A 837 -18.66 -40.84 -16.83
C THR A 837 -19.08 -42.19 -16.23
N THR A 838 -18.49 -42.48 -15.06
CA THR A 838 -19.01 -43.25 -13.91
C THR A 838 -19.31 -44.75 -14.05
N SER A 839 -18.65 -45.58 -13.22
CA SER A 839 -19.24 -46.05 -11.95
C SER A 839 -18.26 -46.94 -11.12
N THR A 840 -18.33 -46.75 -9.79
CA THR A 840 -18.12 -47.74 -8.70
C THR A 840 -16.98 -48.76 -8.80
N ASN A 841 -15.88 -48.53 -8.05
CA ASN A 841 -15.62 -49.04 -6.69
C ASN A 841 -14.35 -48.41 -6.13
#